data_AF-A0A7Z1DXP5-F1
#
_entry.id   AF-A0A7Z1DXP5-F1
#
_cell.length_a   1.000
_cell.length_b   1.000
_cell.length_c   1.000
_cell.angle_alpha   90.00
_cell.angle_beta   90.00
_cell.angle_gamma   90.00
#
_symmetry.space_group_name_H-M   'P 1'
#
loop_
_entity.id
_entity.type
_entity.pdbx_description
1 polymer ?
#
loop_
_entity_poly.entity_id
_entity_poly.type
_entity_poly.pdbx_seq_one_letter_code
_entity_poly.pdbx_strand_id
1 'polypeptide(L)'
;MKCRLISALALPFLLTACGGGDSAIDGAREIPNRFGNTVNALDDFNPGSTGDSGNTAGLKANEVRITMEVPAFYAPDAEQTRRNLRIVVPDQVQVYRSNQGGQNLGTVPYSTSTGEDGHWVVAFPDGQPIGPDVVIEARYSGGGQTIAMKALAADSDRDVKVNPFSHYLVQNGLGGYSSTEFQAVMDCVNDRGGALCLNKYVWSSLADQVHDFEIDIAGNLTLDAAVSTLAGRADFAGYIEQMADYALLGPNASGTIRASSADYNSVFLGLELGPTFRDARFPGAGQWGARTAQEEDLGGAFLYPALTLTSFEAFNINVTSLATDIPYDRSTLAHSFTNPDGQQFSREDSWTRNSHSSSPGAATLTPPSEDGSDPARLLAGRALYQSITDEPGSANNGWTRNPYFMDAFTSAPGDENQSPDRVLGSYFTAGKAIALADAEGKLKRQETLEEQYLSVLELHLLRSEDFDMARITGSDYNLVYLTAQFGGSNPAAFETGYGELGGADGALTTNNATIYRGNTGAAGAGASSAVTDTWNIANRPAQLSSGTKNIGRLSLCRSCTESEPPLGLGAATPDGSLLAFNLDDAGLGDGLVIAGKTTSLTAPIAGDYRVQGTMIALDANQNQLYQVAGGTLTLSETGADLTAASYRVSHTITENAVGTPENELLDLGFTVTPGGNGTIQLTGGELVLNGFYTESGDQIFLVVQDNTGPELRTGLLIATLIPESTAAQ
;
A
#
# COMPACT_ATOMS: atom_id res chain seq x y z
N MET A 1 39.69 16.29 41.65
CA MET A 1 39.52 15.53 40.40
C MET A 1 38.11 14.95 40.39
N LYS A 2 37.22 15.56 39.59
CA LYS A 2 35.82 15.14 39.40
C LYS A 2 35.61 15.12 37.88
N CYS A 3 35.48 13.93 37.29
CA CYS A 3 35.06 13.77 35.90
C CYS A 3 33.55 13.97 35.80
N ARG A 4 33.14 14.83 34.86
CA ARG A 4 31.75 15.13 34.52
C ARG A 4 31.25 14.12 33.49
N LEU A 5 30.02 13.63 33.72
CA LEU A 5 29.23 12.83 32.79
C LEU A 5 29.06 13.55 31.44
N ILE A 6 29.24 12.80 30.36
CA ILE A 6 28.77 13.11 29.01
C ILE A 6 27.41 12.43 28.87
N SER A 7 26.36 13.19 28.67
CA SER A 7 25.04 12.66 28.30
C SER A 7 25.01 12.43 26.79
N ALA A 8 25.33 11.21 26.37
CA ALA A 8 24.98 10.70 25.05
C ALA A 8 23.59 10.08 25.15
N LEU A 9 22.55 10.75 24.64
CA LEU A 9 21.26 10.10 24.41
C LEU A 9 21.36 9.33 23.10
N ALA A 10 21.71 8.04 23.22
CA ALA A 10 21.56 7.06 22.17
C ALA A 10 20.10 6.60 22.14
N LEU A 11 19.34 6.98 21.12
CA LEU A 11 17.95 6.56 20.93
C LEU A 11 17.72 5.55 19.77
N PRO A 12 18.58 4.53 19.53
CA PRO A 12 18.15 3.35 18.76
C PRO A 12 17.92 2.09 19.63
N PHE A 13 18.06 2.18 20.96
CA PHE A 13 18.00 1.01 21.85
C PHE A 13 16.63 0.76 22.52
N LEU A 14 15.61 1.58 22.27
CA LEU A 14 14.26 1.40 22.87
C LEU A 14 13.31 0.51 22.05
N LEU A 15 13.73 0.00 20.89
CA LEU A 15 12.92 -0.88 20.02
C LEU A 15 13.15 -2.39 20.24
N THR A 16 13.83 -2.80 21.31
CA THR A 16 14.17 -4.22 21.56
C THR A 16 13.59 -4.78 22.86
N ALA A 17 12.70 -4.06 23.54
CA ALA A 17 12.13 -4.51 24.80
C ALA A 17 10.72 -3.94 25.00
N CYS A 18 9.75 -4.44 24.23
CA CYS A 18 8.31 -4.54 24.54
C CYS A 18 7.58 -5.03 23.27
N GLY A 19 7.37 -6.34 23.15
CA GLY A 19 6.65 -6.97 22.03
C GLY A 19 7.23 -8.35 21.72
N GLY A 20 6.72 -9.38 22.40
CA GLY A 20 7.13 -10.77 22.24
C GLY A 20 6.52 -11.41 20.99
N GLY A 21 6.87 -10.89 19.81
CA GLY A 21 6.51 -11.48 18.52
C GLY A 21 7.39 -12.68 18.21
N ASP A 22 7.02 -13.86 18.74
CA ASP A 22 7.70 -15.16 18.55
C ASP A 22 7.71 -15.67 17.09
N SER A 23 7.17 -14.87 16.16
CA SER A 23 7.31 -15.05 14.72
C SER A 23 8.12 -13.90 14.13
N ALA A 24 9.42 -14.13 13.95
CA ALA A 24 10.27 -13.50 12.94
C ALA A 24 10.47 -11.98 12.90
N ILE A 25 10.17 -11.17 13.92
CA ILE A 25 10.69 -9.77 13.94
C ILE A 25 12.18 -9.74 14.35
N ASP A 26 12.61 -10.62 15.26
CA ASP A 26 14.03 -10.76 15.59
C ASP A 26 14.81 -11.56 14.53
N GLY A 27 14.13 -12.46 13.80
CA GLY A 27 14.69 -13.23 12.69
C GLY A 27 14.80 -12.45 11.38
N ALA A 28 13.90 -11.50 11.09
CA ALA A 28 13.98 -10.61 9.93
C ALA A 28 15.22 -9.69 9.94
N ARG A 29 15.87 -9.52 11.10
CA ARG A 29 17.20 -8.88 11.20
C ARG A 29 18.33 -9.75 10.68
N GLU A 30 18.18 -11.08 10.69
CA GLU A 30 19.22 -12.05 10.32
C GLU A 30 18.94 -12.80 9.00
N ILE A 31 17.72 -12.75 8.46
CA ILE A 31 17.47 -13.13 7.06
C ILE A 31 18.04 -12.00 6.22
N PRO A 32 19.17 -12.21 5.51
CA PRO A 32 19.64 -11.18 4.61
C PRO A 32 18.63 -11.15 3.48
N ASN A 33 17.89 -10.05 3.35
CA ASN A 33 17.68 -9.55 2.00
C ASN A 33 19.08 -9.58 1.34
N ARG A 34 19.22 -10.24 0.19
CA ARG A 34 20.52 -10.52 -0.45
C ARG A 34 21.16 -9.23 -0.97
N PHE A 35 21.59 -8.38 -0.05
CA PHE A 35 22.29 -7.14 -0.30
C PHE A 35 23.65 -7.25 0.38
N GLY A 36 24.71 -7.08 -0.40
CA GLY A 36 26.08 -7.09 0.10
C GLY A 36 26.36 -5.92 1.07
N ASN A 37 27.33 -6.11 1.96
CA ASN A 37 27.66 -5.21 3.08
C ASN A 37 28.38 -3.89 2.71
N THR A 38 28.07 -3.25 1.58
CA THR A 38 28.77 -2.01 1.19
C THR A 38 27.88 -1.03 0.44
N VAL A 39 27.64 0.12 1.06
CA VAL A 39 26.93 1.28 0.53
C VAL A 39 27.85 2.10 -0.37
N ASN A 40 27.45 2.34 -1.62
CA ASN A 40 27.98 3.40 -2.47
C ASN A 40 26.82 4.30 -2.91
N ALA A 41 27.09 5.59 -3.00
CA ALA A 41 26.11 6.66 -3.05
C ALA A 41 25.41 6.88 -4.40
N LEU A 42 25.77 6.18 -5.48
CA LEU A 42 25.35 6.61 -6.82
C LEU A 42 24.59 5.57 -7.66
N ASP A 43 24.58 4.28 -7.30
CA ASP A 43 23.99 3.23 -8.17
C ASP A 43 23.70 1.90 -7.45
N ASP A 44 23.73 1.88 -6.12
CA ASP A 44 23.57 0.61 -5.37
C ASP A 44 22.08 0.37 -5.08
N PHE A 45 21.53 -0.72 -5.64
CA PHE A 45 20.21 -1.22 -5.28
C PHE A 45 20.32 -1.93 -3.93
N ASN A 46 19.68 -1.38 -2.88
CA ASN A 46 19.74 -1.87 -1.50
C ASN A 46 18.34 -1.82 -0.85
N PRO A 47 18.07 -2.53 0.27
CA PRO A 47 16.69 -2.67 0.76
C PRO A 47 16.01 -1.34 1.10
N GLY A 48 16.80 -0.31 1.43
CA GLY A 48 16.32 1.03 1.78
C GLY A 48 16.44 2.09 0.68
N SER A 49 17.04 1.79 -0.48
CA SER A 49 17.21 2.78 -1.56
C SER A 49 17.40 2.17 -2.96
N THR A 50 16.66 2.68 -3.97
CA THR A 50 16.66 2.21 -5.37
C THR A 50 17.75 2.86 -6.24
N GLY A 51 18.81 3.36 -5.59
CA GLY A 51 19.76 4.28 -6.23
C GLY A 51 19.44 5.75 -5.93
N ASP A 52 19.04 6.05 -4.70
CA ASP A 52 19.11 7.39 -4.11
C ASP A 52 19.95 7.34 -2.85
N SER A 53 21.16 7.87 -2.86
CA SER A 53 21.90 8.02 -1.60
C SER A 53 21.12 8.88 -0.64
N GLY A 54 20.95 8.44 0.60
CA GLY A 54 20.87 9.40 1.70
C GLY A 54 22.26 10.01 1.87
N ASN A 55 22.48 11.24 1.43
CA ASN A 55 23.80 11.88 1.49
C ASN A 55 24.04 12.61 2.83
N THR A 56 23.84 11.90 3.94
CA THR A 56 23.74 12.50 5.29
C THR A 56 25.01 12.33 6.12
N ALA A 57 26.00 11.63 5.55
CA ALA A 57 27.28 11.36 6.19
C ALA A 57 28.01 12.66 6.55
N GLY A 58 28.48 12.77 7.79
CA GLY A 58 29.20 13.95 8.28
C GLY A 58 28.33 15.13 8.70
N LEU A 59 27.00 15.06 8.54
CA LEU A 59 26.08 16.11 8.99
C LEU A 59 25.85 16.05 10.51
N LYS A 60 25.90 17.21 11.17
CA LYS A 60 25.39 17.35 12.54
C LYS A 60 23.88 17.15 12.58
N ALA A 61 23.33 16.90 13.77
CA ALA A 61 21.90 16.66 13.96
C ALA A 61 21.00 17.83 13.50
N ASN A 62 21.55 19.04 13.44
CA ASN A 62 20.85 20.26 13.05
C ASN A 62 21.25 20.76 11.64
N GLU A 63 21.94 19.94 10.88
CA GLU A 63 22.41 20.25 9.52
C GLU A 63 21.67 19.37 8.51
N VAL A 64 21.31 19.99 7.38
CA VAL A 64 20.78 19.31 6.20
C VAL A 64 21.69 19.57 5.00
N ARG A 65 21.77 18.60 4.09
CA ARG A 65 22.45 18.75 2.79
C ARG A 65 21.44 19.13 1.73
N ILE A 66 21.86 19.95 0.76
CA ILE A 66 21.03 20.36 -0.37
C ILE A 66 21.54 19.67 -1.63
N THR A 67 20.67 18.89 -2.25
CA THR A 67 20.92 18.20 -3.53
C THR A 67 19.96 18.73 -4.57
N MET A 68 20.44 19.43 -5.61
CA MET A 68 19.57 19.98 -6.65
C MET A 68 19.57 19.05 -7.88
N GLU A 69 18.38 18.67 -8.34
CA GLU A 69 18.21 17.83 -9.53
C GLU A 69 17.37 18.57 -10.58
N VAL A 70 17.92 18.77 -11.78
CA VAL A 70 17.27 19.53 -12.86
C VAL A 70 16.96 18.64 -14.07
N PRO A 71 15.94 18.93 -14.89
CA PRO A 71 15.78 18.28 -16.19
C PRO A 71 17.03 18.38 -17.07
N ALA A 72 17.28 17.36 -17.91
CA ALA A 72 18.48 17.30 -18.77
C ALA A 72 18.69 18.53 -19.65
N PHE A 73 17.61 19.21 -20.02
CA PHE A 73 17.61 20.49 -20.73
C PHE A 73 18.54 21.54 -20.11
N TYR A 74 18.64 21.61 -18.77
CA TYR A 74 19.46 22.61 -18.06
C TYR A 74 20.91 22.17 -17.87
N ALA A 75 21.19 20.86 -17.83
CA ALA A 75 22.51 20.31 -17.53
C ALA A 75 22.73 18.96 -18.25
N PRO A 76 22.85 18.94 -19.60
CA PRO A 76 22.81 17.69 -20.38
C PRO A 76 24.00 16.75 -20.09
N ASP A 77 25.14 17.31 -19.72
CA ASP A 77 26.38 16.56 -19.44
C ASP A 77 26.54 16.19 -17.96
N ALA A 78 25.60 16.60 -17.10
CA ALA A 78 25.64 16.28 -15.68
C ALA A 78 25.16 14.84 -15.41
N GLU A 79 25.49 14.35 -14.21
CA GLU A 79 25.20 12.99 -13.78
C GLU A 79 23.70 12.71 -13.77
N GLN A 80 23.29 11.59 -14.35
CA GLN A 80 21.89 11.19 -14.49
C GLN A 80 21.38 10.54 -13.21
N THR A 81 20.17 10.89 -12.77
CA THR A 81 19.44 10.15 -11.73
C THR A 81 18.51 9.10 -12.35
N ARG A 82 18.04 8.16 -11.54
CA ARG A 82 17.06 7.13 -11.97
C ARG A 82 15.73 7.68 -12.50
N ARG A 83 15.40 8.95 -12.21
CA ARG A 83 14.21 9.68 -12.69
C ARG A 83 14.48 10.51 -13.96
N ASN A 84 15.62 10.27 -14.61
CA ASN A 84 16.11 11.03 -15.76
C ASN A 84 16.33 12.54 -15.48
N LEU A 85 16.60 12.89 -14.21
CA LEU A 85 17.06 14.22 -13.82
C LEU A 85 18.60 14.28 -13.80
N ARG A 86 19.14 15.47 -13.53
CA ARG A 86 20.58 15.74 -13.52
C ARG A 86 21.01 16.39 -12.22
N ILE A 87 21.98 15.80 -11.55
CA ILE A 87 22.52 16.33 -10.29
C ILE A 87 23.39 17.55 -10.59
N VAL A 88 23.11 18.67 -9.93
CA VAL A 88 23.86 19.92 -10.06
C VAL A 88 24.13 20.54 -8.69
N VAL A 89 25.19 21.34 -8.60
CA VAL A 89 25.43 22.19 -7.42
C VAL A 89 24.70 23.52 -7.67
N PRO A 90 23.78 23.94 -6.79
CA PRO A 90 23.08 25.21 -6.97
C PRO A 90 24.04 26.41 -6.85
N ASP A 91 23.81 27.43 -7.66
CA ASP A 91 24.54 28.71 -7.61
C ASP A 91 24.17 29.51 -6.35
N GLN A 92 22.93 29.34 -5.89
CA GLN A 92 22.39 30.04 -4.74
C GLN A 92 21.38 29.16 -3.99
N VAL A 93 21.46 29.20 -2.66
CA VAL A 93 20.46 28.64 -1.74
C VAL A 93 19.92 29.76 -0.86
N GLN A 94 18.60 29.86 -0.74
CA GLN A 94 17.91 30.76 0.17
C GLN A 94 16.94 29.96 1.03
N VAL A 95 16.87 30.31 2.32
CA VAL A 95 15.91 29.69 3.26
C VAL A 95 15.04 30.76 3.87
N TYR A 96 13.73 30.54 3.86
CA TYR A 96 12.76 31.52 4.33
C TYR A 96 11.50 30.85 4.90
N ARG A 97 10.77 31.60 5.72
CA ARG A 97 9.45 31.19 6.20
C ARG A 97 8.40 31.46 5.13
N SER A 98 7.51 30.53 4.90
CA SER A 98 6.42 30.63 3.96
C SER A 98 5.07 30.28 4.58
N ASN A 99 4.01 30.63 3.88
CA ASN A 99 2.64 30.21 4.16
C ASN A 99 2.13 29.36 2.99
N GLN A 100 0.89 28.89 3.07
CA GLN A 100 0.23 28.17 1.97
C GLN A 100 0.16 28.98 0.67
N GLY A 101 0.17 30.31 0.73
CA GLY A 101 0.28 31.16 -0.46
C GLY A 101 1.66 31.19 -1.14
N GLY A 102 2.64 30.44 -0.61
CA GLY A 102 4.02 30.42 -1.11
C GLY A 102 4.76 31.75 -0.96
N GLN A 103 4.23 32.66 -0.13
CA GLN A 103 4.80 33.99 0.10
C GLN A 103 6.07 33.86 0.93
N ASN A 104 7.11 34.63 0.61
CA ASN A 104 8.28 34.74 1.46
C ASN A 104 7.96 35.73 2.61
N LEU A 105 7.78 35.20 3.81
CA LEU A 105 7.43 35.95 5.02
C LEU A 105 8.65 36.45 5.80
N GLY A 106 9.87 36.21 5.28
CA GLY A 106 11.12 36.62 5.88
C GLY A 106 12.05 35.46 6.23
N THR A 107 13.24 35.82 6.68
CA THR A 107 14.35 34.88 6.92
C THR A 107 14.18 34.11 8.22
N VAL A 108 14.52 32.82 8.19
CA VAL A 108 14.68 31.96 9.37
C VAL A 108 16.17 31.98 9.78
N PRO A 109 16.55 31.86 11.06
CA PRO A 109 17.96 31.70 11.41
C PRO A 109 18.56 30.45 10.75
N TYR A 110 19.53 30.63 9.85
CA TYR A 110 20.33 29.55 9.28
C TYR A 110 21.74 30.04 8.98
N SER A 111 22.67 29.10 8.84
CA SER A 111 23.99 29.36 8.26
C SER A 111 24.27 28.36 7.15
N THR A 112 24.96 28.79 6.10
CA THR A 112 25.40 27.92 5.02
C THR A 112 26.89 27.64 5.12
N SER A 113 27.27 26.44 4.69
CA SER A 113 28.66 26.05 4.45
C SER A 113 28.71 25.13 3.23
N THR A 114 29.92 24.84 2.76
CA THR A 114 30.15 23.87 1.69
C THR A 114 30.69 22.59 2.32
N GLY A 115 30.02 21.47 2.06
CA GLY A 115 30.45 20.13 2.48
C GLY A 115 31.75 19.70 1.80
N GLU A 116 32.36 18.63 2.29
CA GLU A 116 33.59 18.08 1.71
C GLU A 116 33.42 17.58 0.27
N ASP A 117 32.18 17.25 -0.10
CA ASP A 117 31.74 16.83 -1.43
C ASP A 117 31.33 18.00 -2.34
N GLY A 118 31.44 19.25 -1.86
CA GLY A 118 31.09 20.45 -2.63
C GLY A 118 29.61 20.84 -2.57
N HIS A 119 28.75 20.05 -1.91
CA HIS A 119 27.33 20.37 -1.75
C HIS A 119 27.11 21.46 -0.70
N TRP A 120 25.99 22.18 -0.81
CA TRP A 120 25.59 23.15 0.21
C TRP A 120 25.06 22.42 1.45
N VAL A 121 25.55 22.83 2.62
CA VAL A 121 25.06 22.39 3.92
C VAL A 121 24.40 23.57 4.62
N VAL A 122 23.15 23.40 5.03
CA VAL A 122 22.37 24.39 5.77
C VAL A 122 22.26 23.93 7.22
N ALA A 123 22.72 24.76 8.15
CA ALA A 123 22.59 24.52 9.58
C ALA A 123 21.47 25.38 10.18
N PHE A 124 20.56 24.74 10.91
CA PHE A 124 19.50 25.38 11.66
C PHE A 124 19.87 25.43 13.15
N PRO A 125 20.07 26.61 13.76
CA PRO A 125 20.51 26.70 15.16
C PRO A 125 19.56 26.05 16.17
N ASP A 126 18.25 26.06 15.88
CA ASP A 126 17.19 25.56 16.76
C ASP A 126 16.76 24.12 16.46
N GLY A 127 17.56 23.40 15.66
CA GLY A 127 17.22 22.07 15.15
C GLY A 127 16.52 22.14 13.79
N GLN A 128 16.42 20.99 13.12
CA GLN A 128 15.79 20.92 11.81
C GLN A 128 14.31 21.31 11.88
N PRO A 129 13.79 22.13 10.96
CA PRO A 129 12.36 22.38 10.83
C PRO A 129 11.60 21.06 10.65
N ILE A 130 10.44 20.93 11.27
CA ILE A 130 9.54 19.77 11.13
C ILE A 130 8.23 20.11 10.42
N GLY A 131 7.87 21.40 10.40
CA GLY A 131 6.67 21.89 9.74
C GLY A 131 6.91 22.33 8.29
N PRO A 132 5.84 22.49 7.51
CA PRO A 132 5.93 22.92 6.12
C PRO A 132 6.17 24.43 5.95
N ASP A 133 6.32 25.21 7.04
CA ASP A 133 6.49 26.66 6.98
C ASP A 133 7.89 27.11 6.60
N VAL A 134 8.88 26.21 6.55
CA VAL A 134 10.26 26.58 6.17
C VAL A 134 10.60 25.99 4.81
N VAL A 135 10.86 26.87 3.84
CA VAL A 135 11.14 26.53 2.44
C VAL A 135 12.59 26.83 2.12
N ILE A 136 13.24 25.90 1.41
CA ILE A 136 14.54 26.06 0.77
C ILE A 136 14.30 26.31 -0.72
N GLU A 137 14.72 27.48 -1.22
CA GLU A 137 14.76 27.78 -2.65
C GLU A 137 16.20 27.69 -3.15
N ALA A 138 16.42 26.85 -4.16
CA ALA A 138 17.71 26.71 -4.83
C ALA A 138 17.63 27.19 -6.28
N ARG A 139 18.69 27.83 -6.75
CA ARG A 139 18.79 28.36 -8.12
C ARG A 139 20.00 27.78 -8.84
N TYR A 140 19.82 27.52 -10.12
CA TYR A 140 20.87 27.04 -11.01
C TYR A 140 20.75 27.70 -12.38
N SER A 141 21.88 28.13 -12.93
CA SER A 141 22.01 28.71 -14.26
C SER A 141 22.75 27.73 -15.19
N GLY A 142 22.00 27.10 -16.10
CA GLY A 142 22.52 26.14 -17.07
C GLY A 142 21.68 26.13 -18.34
N GLY A 143 22.24 25.63 -19.46
CA GLY A 143 21.51 25.60 -20.74
C GLY A 143 21.08 26.98 -21.27
N GLY A 144 21.69 28.07 -20.79
CA GLY A 144 21.33 29.45 -21.13
C GLY A 144 20.10 30.01 -20.40
N GLN A 145 19.57 29.30 -19.40
CA GLN A 145 18.43 29.74 -18.58
C GLN A 145 18.77 29.62 -17.09
N THR A 146 17.98 30.30 -16.25
CA THR A 146 18.06 30.15 -14.79
C THR A 146 16.77 29.50 -14.31
N ILE A 147 16.91 28.43 -13.54
CA ILE A 147 15.81 27.71 -12.89
C ILE A 147 15.87 27.95 -11.39
N ALA A 148 14.70 28.15 -10.77
CA ALA A 148 14.54 28.24 -9.32
C ALA A 148 13.51 27.19 -8.90
N MET A 149 13.88 26.33 -7.96
CA MET A 149 13.01 25.29 -7.42
C MET A 149 12.96 25.39 -5.90
N LYS A 150 11.93 24.78 -5.32
CA LYS A 150 11.60 24.87 -3.89
C LYS A 150 11.51 23.47 -3.31
N ALA A 151 11.90 23.33 -2.06
CA ALA A 151 11.69 22.15 -1.23
C ALA A 151 11.34 22.57 0.20
N LEU A 152 10.69 21.69 0.94
CA LEU A 152 10.49 21.89 2.36
C LEU A 152 11.80 21.58 3.10
N ALA A 153 12.09 22.32 4.18
CA ALA A 153 13.23 22.01 5.05
C ALA A 153 12.93 20.87 6.04
N ALA A 154 11.65 20.54 6.22
CA ALA A 154 11.17 19.40 6.97
C ALA A 154 11.39 18.14 6.15
N ASP A 155 12.46 17.41 6.44
CA ASP A 155 12.90 16.25 5.67
C ASP A 155 13.45 15.20 6.66
N SER A 156 12.89 13.98 6.66
CA SER A 156 13.26 12.97 7.66
C SER A 156 14.67 12.41 7.49
N ASP A 157 15.23 12.43 6.29
CA ASP A 157 16.54 11.83 6.03
C ASP A 157 17.69 12.85 6.18
N ARG A 158 17.41 14.16 6.05
CA ARG A 158 18.36 15.31 6.12
C ARG A 158 19.13 15.57 4.82
N ASP A 159 18.72 14.99 3.71
CA ASP A 159 19.17 15.24 2.34
C ASP A 159 18.03 15.87 1.53
N VAL A 160 17.88 17.19 1.68
CA VAL A 160 16.81 17.95 1.04
C VAL A 160 17.06 18.01 -0.46
N LYS A 161 16.27 17.24 -1.20
CA LYS A 161 16.29 17.24 -2.68
C LYS A 161 15.45 18.39 -3.20
N VAL A 162 16.08 19.28 -3.96
CA VAL A 162 15.43 20.41 -4.63
C VAL A 162 15.28 20.09 -6.11
N ASN A 163 14.10 19.58 -6.48
CA ASN A 163 13.81 19.07 -7.82
C ASN A 163 12.32 19.29 -8.18
N PRO A 164 11.83 18.82 -9.36
CA PRO A 164 10.42 18.98 -9.72
C PRO A 164 9.42 18.35 -8.73
N PHE A 165 9.79 17.27 -8.02
CA PHE A 165 8.92 16.59 -7.05
C PHE A 165 8.76 17.42 -5.78
N SER A 166 9.87 17.89 -5.19
CA SER A 166 9.82 18.77 -4.03
C SER A 166 9.14 20.09 -4.37
N HIS A 167 9.33 20.59 -5.60
CA HIS A 167 8.70 21.81 -6.06
C HIS A 167 7.20 21.64 -6.23
N TYR A 168 6.75 20.51 -6.79
CA TYR A 168 5.35 20.14 -6.86
C TYR A 168 4.74 20.06 -5.45
N LEU A 169 5.42 19.43 -4.50
CA LEU A 169 4.95 19.31 -3.11
C LEU A 169 4.73 20.70 -2.47
N VAL A 170 5.65 21.64 -2.66
CA VAL A 170 5.50 23.02 -2.15
C VAL A 170 4.36 23.75 -2.85
N GLN A 171 4.20 23.59 -4.16
CA GLN A 171 3.17 24.31 -4.93
C GLN A 171 1.75 23.75 -4.74
N ASN A 172 1.59 22.43 -4.69
CA ASN A 172 0.29 21.76 -4.76
C ASN A 172 -0.10 21.12 -3.43
N GLY A 173 0.86 20.52 -2.71
CA GLY A 173 0.62 20.02 -1.36
C GLY A 173 0.41 21.17 -0.39
N LEU A 174 1.48 21.95 -0.14
CA LEU A 174 1.38 23.10 0.78
C LEU A 174 0.48 24.19 0.22
N GLY A 175 0.56 24.46 -1.09
CA GLY A 175 -0.30 25.47 -1.74
C GLY A 175 -1.76 25.07 -1.90
N GLY A 176 -2.10 23.81 -1.66
CA GLY A 176 -3.48 23.31 -1.67
C GLY A 176 -4.29 23.73 -0.44
N TYR A 177 -3.63 24.08 0.67
CA TYR A 177 -4.33 24.48 1.89
C TYR A 177 -5.01 25.85 1.79
N SER A 178 -6.13 25.98 2.50
CA SER A 178 -6.67 27.24 2.96
C SER A 178 -5.80 27.84 4.08
N SER A 179 -6.03 29.12 4.40
CA SER A 179 -5.32 29.77 5.53
C SER A 179 -5.63 29.09 6.87
N THR A 180 -6.84 28.56 7.03
CA THR A 180 -7.30 27.91 8.25
C THR A 180 -6.67 26.53 8.42
N GLU A 181 -6.63 25.73 7.35
CA GLU A 181 -5.98 24.41 7.34
C GLU A 181 -4.48 24.52 7.61
N PHE A 182 -3.80 25.46 6.95
CA PHE A 182 -2.38 25.72 7.24
C PHE A 182 -2.16 26.09 8.70
N GLN A 183 -3.01 26.93 9.28
CA GLN A 183 -2.89 27.28 10.70
C GLN A 183 -3.13 26.06 11.61
N ALA A 184 -4.07 25.16 11.28
CA ALA A 184 -4.30 23.94 12.04
C ALA A 184 -3.06 23.03 12.04
N VAL A 185 -2.40 22.85 10.89
CA VAL A 185 -1.12 22.13 10.80
C VAL A 185 -0.05 22.83 11.64
N MET A 186 0.05 24.16 11.55
CA MET A 186 1.05 24.91 12.30
C MET A 186 0.78 24.91 13.82
N ASP A 187 -0.47 24.83 14.26
CA ASP A 187 -0.82 24.68 15.68
C ASP A 187 -0.35 23.32 16.20
N CYS A 188 -0.50 22.26 15.40
CA CYS A 188 0.08 20.93 15.70
C CYS A 188 1.61 20.96 15.76
N VAL A 189 2.26 21.58 14.77
CA VAL A 189 3.73 21.70 14.70
C VAL A 189 4.29 22.52 15.87
N ASN A 190 3.61 23.60 16.25
CA ASN A 190 4.04 24.52 17.30
C ASN A 190 3.57 24.13 18.69
N ASP A 191 2.87 22.99 18.87
CA ASP A 191 2.43 22.55 20.19
C ASP A 191 3.63 22.25 21.10
N ARG A 192 3.95 23.24 21.93
CA ARG A 192 4.93 23.19 23.02
C ARG A 192 4.26 22.84 24.36
N GLY A 193 2.92 22.69 24.37
CA GLY A 193 2.05 22.59 25.55
C GLY A 193 1.87 21.16 26.09
N GLY A 194 2.33 20.14 25.37
CA GLY A 194 2.42 18.77 25.88
C GLY A 194 1.22 17.86 25.55
N ALA A 195 0.33 18.25 24.64
CA ALA A 195 -0.71 17.39 24.07
C ALA A 195 -0.19 16.78 22.76
N LEU A 196 0.94 16.06 22.82
CA LEU A 196 1.67 15.38 21.74
C LEU A 196 0.92 15.27 20.39
N CYS A 197 0.94 16.34 19.58
CA CYS A 197 0.40 16.28 18.24
C CYS A 197 1.41 15.58 17.31
N LEU A 198 1.14 14.32 16.96
CA LEU A 198 2.07 13.47 16.20
C LEU A 198 2.05 13.75 14.71
N ASN A 199 0.96 14.31 14.20
CA ASN A 199 0.83 14.68 12.80
C ASN A 199 1.83 15.77 12.37
N LYS A 200 2.55 16.39 13.31
CA LYS A 200 3.70 17.26 13.03
C LYS A 200 4.84 16.56 12.25
N TYR A 201 4.89 15.23 12.22
CA TYR A 201 5.89 14.45 11.46
C TYR A 201 5.41 14.03 10.06
N VAL A 202 4.15 14.29 9.71
CA VAL A 202 3.60 13.91 8.40
C VAL A 202 4.32 14.66 7.28
N TRP A 203 4.55 15.96 7.45
CA TRP A 203 5.23 16.78 6.44
C TRP A 203 6.69 16.40 6.22
N SER A 204 7.43 16.04 7.27
CA SER A 204 8.80 15.54 7.13
C SER A 204 8.84 14.18 6.41
N SER A 205 7.88 13.31 6.70
CA SER A 205 7.77 12.00 6.03
C SER A 205 7.37 12.16 4.57
N LEU A 206 6.42 13.05 4.29
CA LEU A 206 5.94 13.33 2.93
C LEU A 206 7.04 13.94 2.06
N ALA A 207 7.82 14.90 2.59
CA ALA A 207 8.95 15.50 1.86
C ALA A 207 10.01 14.48 1.44
N ASP A 208 10.22 13.44 2.25
CA ASP A 208 11.12 12.32 1.93
C ASP A 208 10.46 11.35 0.94
N GLN A 209 9.25 10.86 1.25
CA GLN A 209 8.54 9.82 0.48
C GLN A 209 8.14 10.24 -0.93
N VAL A 210 7.95 11.54 -1.22
CA VAL A 210 7.75 11.98 -2.63
C VAL A 210 8.94 11.63 -3.53
N HIS A 211 10.12 11.42 -2.95
CA HIS A 211 11.32 11.04 -3.68
C HIS A 211 11.45 9.53 -3.91
N ASP A 212 10.63 8.70 -3.28
CA ASP A 212 10.57 7.26 -3.55
C ASP A 212 9.77 6.95 -4.83
N PHE A 213 8.95 7.87 -5.35
CA PHE A 213 8.25 7.70 -6.62
C PHE A 213 9.21 7.65 -7.81
N GLU A 214 9.15 6.55 -8.57
CA GLU A 214 9.98 6.28 -9.74
C GLU A 214 9.37 6.84 -11.04
N ILE A 215 9.04 8.13 -11.07
CA ILE A 215 8.46 8.79 -12.25
C ILE A 215 9.56 9.41 -13.10
N ASP A 216 9.66 9.01 -14.37
CA ASP A 216 10.65 9.57 -15.29
C ASP A 216 10.22 10.94 -15.80
N ILE A 217 11.08 11.94 -15.61
CA ILE A 217 10.89 13.27 -16.18
C ILE A 217 11.62 13.32 -17.51
N ALA A 218 10.89 13.54 -18.60
CA ALA A 218 11.51 13.63 -19.92
C ALA A 218 12.53 14.79 -19.97
N GLY A 219 13.71 14.50 -20.51
CA GLY A 219 14.87 15.38 -20.37
C GLY A 219 14.73 16.73 -21.07
N ASN A 220 13.81 16.83 -22.04
CA ASN A 220 13.51 18.04 -22.81
C ASN A 220 12.45 18.95 -22.16
N LEU A 221 11.92 18.58 -20.99
CA LEU A 221 10.87 19.35 -20.32
C LEU A 221 11.44 20.57 -19.57
N THR A 222 10.67 21.66 -19.59
CA THR A 222 10.85 22.78 -18.65
C THR A 222 10.34 22.38 -17.26
N LEU A 223 10.64 23.18 -16.23
CA LEU A 223 10.10 22.96 -14.89
C LEU A 223 8.57 22.86 -14.89
N ASP A 224 7.88 23.82 -15.52
CA ASP A 224 6.41 23.83 -15.56
C ASP A 224 5.83 22.58 -16.23
N ALA A 225 6.46 22.10 -17.30
CA ALA A 225 6.04 20.89 -17.99
C ALA A 225 6.35 19.62 -17.16
N ALA A 226 7.46 19.59 -16.42
CA ALA A 226 7.78 18.51 -15.49
C ALA A 226 6.77 18.46 -14.33
N VAL A 227 6.44 19.61 -13.72
CA VAL A 227 5.40 19.73 -12.68
C VAL A 227 4.03 19.32 -13.23
N SER A 228 3.68 19.71 -14.45
CA SER A 228 2.45 19.28 -15.11
C SER A 228 2.42 17.77 -15.38
N THR A 229 3.57 17.15 -15.66
CA THR A 229 3.67 15.69 -15.83
C THR A 229 3.40 14.98 -14.51
N LEU A 230 3.97 15.48 -13.42
CA LEU A 230 3.70 14.98 -12.06
C LEU A 230 2.23 15.18 -11.66
N ALA A 231 1.63 16.33 -12.00
CA ALA A 231 0.21 16.59 -11.77
C ALA A 231 -0.71 15.60 -12.51
N GLY A 232 -0.28 15.13 -13.69
CA GLY A 232 -1.01 14.16 -14.49
C GLY A 232 -0.92 12.72 -13.98
N ARG A 233 -0.03 12.43 -13.02
CA ARG A 233 0.11 11.12 -12.39
C ARG A 233 -0.83 11.03 -11.20
N ALA A 234 -1.98 10.38 -11.40
CA ALA A 234 -3.06 10.32 -10.42
C ALA A 234 -2.61 9.69 -9.09
N ASP A 235 -1.75 8.68 -9.15
CA ASP A 235 -1.15 8.01 -8.01
C ASP A 235 -0.25 8.93 -7.16
N PHE A 236 0.58 9.75 -7.82
CA PHE A 236 1.47 10.70 -7.16
C PHE A 236 0.72 11.90 -6.57
N ALA A 237 -0.13 12.54 -7.37
CA ALA A 237 -0.92 13.68 -6.95
C ALA A 237 -1.87 13.29 -5.81
N GLY A 238 -2.57 12.16 -5.96
CA GLY A 238 -3.48 11.65 -4.94
C GLY A 238 -2.77 11.27 -3.65
N TYR A 239 -1.56 10.71 -3.70
CA TYR A 239 -0.78 10.41 -2.50
C TYR A 239 -0.41 11.68 -1.72
N ILE A 240 0.01 12.74 -2.41
CA ILE A 240 0.34 14.03 -1.78
C ILE A 240 -0.90 14.65 -1.14
N GLU A 241 -2.04 14.63 -1.82
CA GLU A 241 -3.32 15.12 -1.29
C GLU A 241 -3.74 14.35 -0.03
N GLN A 242 -3.76 13.02 -0.08
CA GLN A 242 -4.12 12.17 1.06
C GLN A 242 -3.19 12.38 2.27
N MET A 243 -1.88 12.53 2.04
CA MET A 243 -0.92 12.81 3.11
C MET A 243 -1.05 14.23 3.66
N ALA A 244 -1.37 15.22 2.82
CA ALA A 244 -1.65 16.58 3.28
C ALA A 244 -2.94 16.64 4.11
N ASP A 245 -3.99 15.92 3.71
CA ASP A 245 -5.23 15.81 4.49
C ASP A 245 -4.99 15.08 5.81
N TYR A 246 -4.18 14.03 5.79
CA TYR A 246 -3.77 13.31 6.99
C TYR A 246 -3.08 14.24 8.01
N ALA A 247 -2.27 15.20 7.55
CA ALA A 247 -1.62 16.17 8.45
C ALA A 247 -2.59 17.13 9.16
N LEU A 248 -3.85 17.26 8.69
CA LEU A 248 -4.87 18.12 9.29
C LEU A 248 -5.55 17.51 10.51
N LEU A 249 -5.35 16.21 10.75
CA LEU A 249 -5.91 15.55 11.92
C LEU A 249 -5.36 16.19 13.20
N GLY A 250 -6.27 16.66 14.06
CA GLY A 250 -5.92 17.39 15.27
C GLY A 250 -5.21 16.55 16.35
N PRO A 251 -4.76 17.15 17.46
CA PRO A 251 -4.08 16.44 18.55
C PRO A 251 -4.96 15.38 19.23
N ASN A 252 -6.29 15.55 19.21
CA ASN A 252 -7.24 14.56 19.71
C ASN A 252 -7.46 13.40 18.72
N ALA A 253 -6.94 13.50 17.51
CA ALA A 253 -7.19 12.53 16.45
C ALA A 253 -6.26 11.31 16.48
N SER A 254 -5.33 11.25 17.44
CA SER A 254 -4.46 10.09 17.66
C SER A 254 -4.96 9.30 18.85
N GLY A 255 -5.97 8.46 18.60
CA GLY A 255 -6.30 7.36 19.49
C GLY A 255 -5.08 6.45 19.67
N THR A 256 -4.98 5.80 20.82
CA THR A 256 -3.97 4.77 21.06
C THR A 256 -4.59 3.40 20.90
N ILE A 257 -3.86 2.48 20.28
CA ILE A 257 -4.11 1.06 20.53
C ILE A 257 -3.69 0.83 21.98
N ARG A 258 -4.63 0.47 22.85
CA ARG A 258 -4.41 0.44 24.30
C ARG A 258 -3.58 -0.76 24.77
N ALA A 259 -3.42 -1.77 23.91
CA ALA A 259 -2.45 -2.84 24.13
C ALA A 259 -1.02 -2.37 23.77
N SER A 260 -0.01 -2.79 24.53
CA SER A 260 1.40 -2.47 24.24
C SER A 260 1.85 -2.96 22.86
N SER A 261 1.31 -4.09 22.40
CA SER A 261 1.48 -4.59 21.04
C SER A 261 0.36 -5.58 20.69
N ALA A 262 0.04 -5.72 19.40
CA ALA A 262 -0.83 -6.75 18.86
C ALA A 262 -0.27 -7.32 17.56
N ASP A 263 -0.31 -8.64 17.46
CA ASP A 263 0.13 -9.38 16.28
C ASP A 263 -1.07 -9.98 15.56
N TYR A 264 -1.05 -9.89 14.24
CA TYR A 264 -2.14 -10.34 13.37
C TYR A 264 -1.63 -11.40 12.40
N ASN A 265 -2.51 -12.30 11.99
CA ASN A 265 -2.32 -13.12 10.80
C ASN A 265 -2.83 -12.32 9.59
N SER A 266 -2.02 -12.25 8.53
CA SER A 266 -2.37 -11.48 7.33
C SER A 266 -2.85 -12.39 6.21
N VAL A 267 -3.85 -11.90 5.47
CA VAL A 267 -4.29 -12.43 4.19
C VAL A 267 -4.14 -11.32 3.17
N PHE A 268 -3.50 -11.59 2.04
CA PHE A 268 -3.07 -10.55 1.10
C PHE A 268 -3.25 -10.98 -0.35
N LEU A 269 -3.95 -10.16 -1.13
CA LEU A 269 -4.07 -10.32 -2.59
C LEU A 269 -3.53 -9.06 -3.27
N GLY A 270 -2.56 -9.24 -4.15
CA GLY A 270 -2.09 -8.22 -5.06
C GLY A 270 -2.45 -8.56 -6.50
N LEU A 271 -3.07 -7.63 -7.23
CA LEU A 271 -3.33 -7.73 -8.67
C LEU A 271 -2.54 -6.67 -9.42
N GLU A 272 -1.89 -7.07 -10.50
CA GLU A 272 -0.99 -6.20 -11.26
C GLU A 272 -1.14 -6.39 -12.78
N LEU A 273 -0.73 -5.37 -13.52
CA LEU A 273 -0.53 -5.39 -14.97
C LEU A 273 1.00 -5.29 -15.23
N GLY A 274 1.59 -6.24 -15.99
CA GLY A 274 3.04 -6.24 -16.31
C GLY A 274 3.79 -7.60 -16.23
N PRO A 275 4.86 -7.93 -17.02
CA PRO A 275 5.55 -9.21 -16.99
C PRO A 275 6.93 -9.06 -16.35
N THR A 276 7.18 -9.67 -15.22
CA THR A 276 8.44 -9.31 -14.55
C THR A 276 9.59 -10.27 -14.78
N PHE A 277 9.78 -10.85 -15.97
CA PHE A 277 10.97 -11.67 -16.28
C PHE A 277 11.60 -11.33 -17.63
N ARG A 278 12.92 -11.55 -17.73
CA ARG A 278 13.73 -11.21 -18.91
C ARG A 278 13.78 -12.39 -19.89
N ASP A 279 12.74 -12.54 -20.71
CA ASP A 279 12.69 -13.56 -21.76
C ASP A 279 12.45 -12.96 -23.15
N ALA A 280 13.35 -13.25 -24.08
CA ALA A 280 13.25 -12.80 -25.46
C ALA A 280 12.01 -13.32 -26.22
N ARG A 281 11.35 -14.38 -25.72
CA ARG A 281 10.10 -14.92 -26.24
C ARG A 281 8.89 -14.04 -25.90
N PHE A 282 8.99 -13.23 -24.86
CA PHE A 282 7.91 -12.38 -24.34
C PHE A 282 8.42 -10.95 -24.15
N PRO A 283 8.81 -10.24 -25.24
CA PRO A 283 9.23 -8.86 -25.14
C PRO A 283 8.04 -7.96 -24.78
N GLY A 284 8.25 -6.89 -24.01
CA GLY A 284 7.24 -5.87 -23.72
C GLY A 284 6.52 -6.07 -22.38
N ALA A 285 5.32 -5.51 -22.24
CA ALA A 285 4.49 -5.61 -21.06
C ALA A 285 3.74 -6.97 -20.94
N GLY A 286 3.27 -7.26 -19.73
CA GLY A 286 2.67 -8.51 -19.34
C GLY A 286 1.22 -8.21 -19.10
N GLN A 287 0.38 -9.22 -19.27
CA GLN A 287 -1.04 -8.94 -19.22
C GLN A 287 -1.52 -8.78 -17.81
N TRP A 288 -1.18 -9.73 -16.95
CA TRP A 288 -1.73 -9.82 -15.61
C TRP A 288 -0.77 -10.54 -14.69
N GLY A 289 -0.78 -10.17 -13.42
CA GLY A 289 -0.13 -10.90 -12.35
C GLY A 289 -1.01 -10.94 -11.10
N ALA A 290 -0.82 -11.98 -10.31
CA ALA A 290 -1.44 -12.17 -9.01
C ALA A 290 -0.37 -12.48 -7.97
N ARG A 291 -0.50 -11.90 -6.79
CA ARG A 291 0.35 -12.15 -5.62
C ARG A 291 -0.52 -12.65 -4.48
N THR A 292 -0.19 -13.78 -3.91
CA THR A 292 -0.93 -14.39 -2.79
C THR A 292 0.00 -14.67 -1.64
N ALA A 293 -0.45 -14.37 -0.42
CA ALA A 293 0.36 -14.59 0.78
C ALA A 293 0.64 -16.08 0.98
N GLN A 294 1.87 -16.41 1.34
CA GLN A 294 2.35 -17.78 1.52
C GLN A 294 3.26 -17.87 2.74
N GLU A 295 3.43 -19.07 3.29
CA GLU A 295 4.27 -19.28 4.47
C GLU A 295 5.65 -19.75 4.06
N GLU A 296 6.71 -19.12 4.56
CA GLU A 296 8.08 -19.48 4.21
C GLU A 296 8.75 -20.30 5.31
N ASP A 297 9.25 -21.49 4.93
CA ASP A 297 10.12 -22.31 5.78
C ASP A 297 11.57 -21.84 5.61
N LEU A 298 12.16 -21.41 6.72
CA LEU A 298 13.52 -20.89 6.83
C LEU A 298 14.51 -21.97 7.30
N GLY A 299 14.16 -23.26 7.15
CA GLY A 299 14.99 -24.38 7.58
C GLY A 299 14.85 -24.68 9.08
N GLY A 300 13.62 -24.71 9.58
CA GLY A 300 13.29 -25.01 10.99
C GLY A 300 12.70 -23.85 11.78
N ALA A 301 12.56 -22.68 11.15
CA ALA A 301 11.73 -21.56 11.60
C ALA A 301 10.79 -21.17 10.46
N PHE A 302 9.68 -20.50 10.77
CA PHE A 302 8.71 -20.10 9.76
C PHE A 302 8.49 -18.60 9.78
N LEU A 303 8.43 -18.00 8.59
CA LEU A 303 7.89 -16.67 8.38
C LEU A 303 6.43 -16.81 7.95
N TYR A 304 5.53 -16.28 8.78
CA TYR A 304 4.10 -16.26 8.49
C TYR A 304 3.69 -14.84 8.05
N PRO A 305 2.77 -14.71 7.09
CA PRO A 305 2.16 -13.42 6.77
C PRO A 305 1.60 -12.74 8.02
N ALA A 306 2.11 -11.55 8.32
CA ALA A 306 1.81 -10.89 9.59
C ALA A 306 1.80 -9.37 9.51
N LEU A 307 1.05 -8.79 10.44
CA LEU A 307 1.12 -7.39 10.82
C LEU A 307 1.40 -7.33 12.32
N THR A 308 2.29 -6.41 12.71
CA THR A 308 2.47 -6.04 14.11
C THR A 308 2.12 -4.57 14.30
N LEU A 309 1.24 -4.32 15.26
CA LEU A 309 0.87 -3.01 15.78
C LEU A 309 1.52 -2.83 17.16
N THR A 310 2.30 -1.78 17.34
CA THR A 310 2.93 -1.48 18.65
C THR A 310 2.49 -0.11 19.12
N SER A 311 2.05 -0.01 20.37
CA SER A 311 1.66 1.26 21.00
C SER A 311 2.75 1.74 21.96
N PHE A 312 3.10 3.02 21.87
CA PHE A 312 4.07 3.64 22.76
C PHE A 312 3.42 4.42 23.92
N GLU A 313 2.12 4.18 24.21
CA GLU A 313 1.39 4.87 25.27
C GLU A 313 2.06 4.70 26.65
N ALA A 314 2.68 3.55 26.91
CA ALA A 314 3.45 3.29 28.14
C ALA A 314 4.58 4.31 28.40
N PHE A 315 5.00 5.05 27.37
CA PHE A 315 5.99 6.12 27.45
C PHE A 315 5.37 7.52 27.39
N ASN A 316 4.04 7.64 27.57
CA ASN A 316 3.25 8.84 27.24
C ASN A 316 3.51 9.30 25.81
N ILE A 317 3.54 8.38 24.83
CA ILE A 317 3.66 8.70 23.41
C ILE A 317 2.49 8.05 22.68
N ASN A 318 1.54 8.84 22.17
CA ASN A 318 0.34 8.31 21.52
C ASN A 318 0.60 7.81 20.08
N VAL A 319 1.74 7.16 19.82
CA VAL A 319 2.11 6.64 18.49
C VAL A 319 1.74 5.17 18.41
N THR A 320 1.05 4.81 17.32
CA THR A 320 0.99 3.43 16.86
C THR A 320 2.08 3.23 15.81
N SER A 321 2.90 2.20 15.95
CA SER A 321 3.79 1.75 14.89
C SER A 321 3.23 0.51 14.21
N LEU A 322 3.20 0.55 12.88
CA LEU A 322 2.77 -0.54 12.01
C LEU A 322 3.98 -1.12 11.30
N ALA A 323 4.12 -2.45 11.28
CA ALA A 323 5.10 -3.17 10.48
C ALA A 323 4.47 -4.41 9.85
N THR A 324 4.61 -4.56 8.54
CA THR A 324 4.08 -5.70 7.78
C THR A 324 5.23 -6.53 7.22
N ASP A 325 5.07 -7.85 7.28
CA ASP A 325 5.95 -8.80 6.61
C ASP A 325 5.07 -9.93 6.04
N ILE A 326 4.92 -9.94 4.73
CA ILE A 326 3.99 -10.80 4.01
C ILE A 326 4.76 -11.50 2.89
N PRO A 327 5.37 -12.67 3.16
CA PRO A 327 5.83 -13.55 2.10
C PRO A 327 4.70 -13.86 1.11
N TYR A 328 5.01 -13.82 -0.19
CA TYR A 328 4.05 -14.07 -1.26
C TYR A 328 4.66 -14.89 -2.40
N ASP A 329 3.82 -15.73 -3.01
CA ASP A 329 4.09 -16.32 -4.31
C ASP A 329 3.43 -15.47 -5.40
N ARG A 330 3.96 -15.55 -6.62
CA ARG A 330 3.57 -14.71 -7.74
C ARG A 330 3.34 -15.54 -8.98
N SER A 331 2.13 -15.43 -9.54
CA SER A 331 1.75 -16.01 -10.83
C SER A 331 1.56 -14.91 -11.85
N THR A 332 2.03 -15.11 -13.08
CA THR A 332 1.91 -14.11 -14.15
C THR A 332 1.43 -14.70 -15.46
N LEU A 333 0.71 -13.89 -16.22
CA LEU A 333 0.35 -14.15 -17.61
C LEU A 333 1.17 -13.26 -18.54
N ALA A 334 2.10 -13.88 -19.25
CA ALA A 334 2.84 -13.24 -20.32
C ALA A 334 2.09 -13.34 -21.66
N HIS A 335 2.31 -12.36 -22.53
CA HIS A 335 1.85 -12.41 -23.92
C HIS A 335 2.96 -12.05 -24.90
N SER A 336 2.93 -12.64 -26.10
CA SER A 336 3.80 -12.22 -27.20
C SER A 336 3.13 -12.36 -28.55
N PHE A 337 3.68 -11.63 -29.52
CA PHE A 337 3.29 -11.70 -30.92
C PHE A 337 4.28 -12.58 -31.67
N THR A 338 3.87 -13.81 -32.02
CA THR A 338 4.63 -14.64 -32.95
C THR A 338 3.87 -14.73 -34.27
N ASN A 339 4.41 -14.11 -35.33
CA ASN A 339 3.87 -14.03 -36.69
C ASN A 339 2.64 -13.12 -36.89
N PRO A 340 2.29 -12.74 -38.14
CA PRO A 340 1.28 -11.71 -38.43
C PRO A 340 -0.15 -11.99 -37.93
N ASP A 341 -0.47 -13.21 -37.51
CA ASP A 341 -1.85 -13.67 -37.30
C ASP A 341 -2.11 -14.35 -35.92
N GLY A 342 -1.22 -14.25 -34.93
CA GLY A 342 -1.41 -14.98 -33.66
C GLY A 342 -0.83 -14.34 -32.39
N GLN A 343 -1.60 -14.41 -31.30
CA GLN A 343 -1.18 -14.08 -29.93
C GLN A 343 -0.78 -15.38 -29.20
N GLN A 344 0.37 -15.38 -28.53
CA GLN A 344 0.80 -16.47 -27.64
C GLN A 344 0.67 -16.01 -26.19
N PHE A 345 0.13 -16.88 -25.33
CA PHE A 345 0.02 -16.65 -23.89
C PHE A 345 0.70 -17.77 -23.12
N SER A 346 1.43 -17.41 -22.05
CA SER A 346 2.10 -18.38 -21.15
C SER A 346 1.89 -17.97 -19.70
N ARG A 347 1.57 -18.94 -18.85
CA ARG A 347 1.56 -18.78 -17.38
C ARG A 347 2.96 -19.04 -16.87
N GLU A 348 3.46 -18.18 -15.99
CA GLU A 348 4.74 -18.35 -15.31
C GLU A 348 4.57 -18.20 -13.78
N ASP A 349 4.93 -19.23 -13.02
CA ASP A 349 4.74 -19.32 -11.56
C ASP A 349 6.03 -19.66 -10.79
N SER A 350 7.18 -19.81 -11.46
CA SER A 350 8.41 -20.33 -10.84
C SER A 350 9.26 -19.26 -10.14
N TRP A 351 8.60 -18.22 -9.60
CA TRP A 351 9.25 -17.12 -8.90
C TRP A 351 9.82 -17.56 -7.56
N THR A 352 11.05 -17.13 -7.24
CA THR A 352 11.51 -17.21 -5.84
C THR A 352 10.58 -16.36 -4.99
N ARG A 353 10.13 -16.92 -3.86
CA ARG A 353 9.29 -16.23 -2.90
C ARG A 353 9.90 -14.90 -2.48
N ASN A 354 9.03 -13.91 -2.40
CA ASN A 354 9.39 -12.54 -2.06
C ASN A 354 8.50 -12.07 -0.91
N SER A 355 8.79 -10.91 -0.32
CA SER A 355 7.97 -10.33 0.74
C SER A 355 7.43 -8.95 0.38
N HIS A 356 6.15 -8.76 0.69
CA HIS A 356 5.48 -7.46 0.70
C HIS A 356 5.64 -6.88 2.10
N SER A 357 6.75 -6.18 2.30
CA SER A 357 7.21 -5.72 3.61
C SER A 357 7.40 -4.21 3.67
N SER A 358 7.19 -3.65 4.86
CA SER A 358 7.47 -2.24 5.12
C SER A 358 7.97 -1.99 6.53
N SER A 359 8.84 -0.99 6.69
CA SER A 359 9.46 -0.69 7.99
C SER A 359 8.45 -0.27 9.04
N PRO A 360 8.72 -0.52 10.34
CA PRO A 360 7.99 0.13 11.42
C PRO A 360 7.91 1.65 11.15
N GLY A 361 6.69 2.16 11.09
CA GLY A 361 6.41 3.55 10.76
C GLY A 361 5.25 4.07 11.60
N ALA A 362 5.20 5.38 11.82
CA ALA A 362 4.13 6.00 12.59
C ALA A 362 2.80 5.92 11.82
N ALA A 363 1.75 5.55 12.54
CA ALA A 363 0.38 5.55 12.07
C ALA A 363 -0.51 6.25 13.11
N THR A 364 -1.55 6.93 12.63
CA THR A 364 -2.55 7.57 13.48
C THR A 364 -3.82 6.75 13.43
N LEU A 365 -4.33 6.43 14.61
CA LEU A 365 -5.66 5.84 14.76
C LEU A 365 -6.65 6.99 14.97
N THR A 366 -7.63 7.18 14.08
CA THR A 366 -8.68 8.19 14.28
C THR A 366 -9.33 7.99 15.66
N PRO A 367 -9.77 9.06 16.33
CA PRO A 367 -10.29 8.92 17.67
C PRO A 367 -11.55 8.05 17.63
N PRO A 368 -11.70 7.09 18.57
CA PRO A 368 -12.96 6.41 18.74
C PRO A 368 -14.02 7.41 19.23
N SER A 369 -15.29 7.04 19.14
CA SER A 369 -16.37 7.77 19.82
C SER A 369 -16.07 7.99 21.30
N GLU A 370 -16.72 8.98 21.93
CA GLU A 370 -16.49 9.31 23.36
C GLU A 370 -16.67 8.09 24.29
N ASP A 371 -17.48 7.11 23.90
CA ASP A 371 -17.76 5.86 24.61
C ASP A 371 -16.93 4.65 24.11
N GLY A 372 -16.07 4.82 23.10
CA GLY A 372 -15.18 3.78 22.60
C GLY A 372 -15.88 2.69 21.78
N SER A 373 -17.15 2.87 21.42
CA SER A 373 -17.94 1.86 20.70
C SER A 373 -17.77 1.89 19.19
N ASP A 374 -17.35 3.04 18.64
CA ASP A 374 -17.25 3.20 17.20
C ASP A 374 -15.93 2.63 16.66
N PRO A 375 -15.95 2.05 15.45
CA PRO A 375 -14.72 1.66 14.78
C PRO A 375 -13.81 2.86 14.56
N ALA A 376 -12.53 2.61 14.30
CA ALA A 376 -11.54 3.64 14.00
C ALA A 376 -10.86 3.36 12.66
N ARG A 377 -10.11 4.35 12.17
CA ARG A 377 -9.30 4.21 10.97
C ARG A 377 -7.83 4.40 11.28
N LEU A 378 -7.00 3.52 10.74
CA LEU A 378 -5.55 3.54 10.86
C LEU A 378 -4.95 4.16 9.60
N LEU A 379 -4.38 5.35 9.76
CA LEU A 379 -3.89 6.20 8.68
C LEU A 379 -2.37 6.27 8.71
N ALA A 380 -1.71 5.99 7.57
CA ALA A 380 -0.27 6.06 7.47
C ALA A 380 0.24 6.27 6.04
N GLY A 381 1.30 7.08 5.89
CA GLY A 381 2.14 7.07 4.69
C GLY A 381 3.17 5.94 4.79
N ARG A 382 3.17 5.03 3.82
CA ARG A 382 4.02 3.83 3.82
C ARG A 382 4.85 3.77 2.53
N ALA A 383 5.96 3.07 2.60
CA ALA A 383 6.76 2.72 1.44
C ALA A 383 7.26 1.28 1.61
N LEU A 384 7.06 0.46 0.58
CA LEU A 384 7.55 -0.92 0.58
C LEU A 384 9.07 -0.95 0.54
N TYR A 385 9.66 -1.97 1.15
CA TYR A 385 11.06 -2.27 0.93
C TYR A 385 11.28 -2.72 -0.51
N GLN A 386 12.47 -2.45 -1.02
CA GLN A 386 12.90 -3.09 -2.25
C GLN A 386 13.04 -4.58 -2.05
N SER A 387 12.78 -5.29 -3.12
CA SER A 387 12.99 -6.72 -3.19
C SER A 387 13.70 -7.11 -4.47
N ILE A 388 14.28 -8.30 -4.45
CA ILE A 388 14.94 -8.91 -5.58
C ILE A 388 14.29 -10.26 -5.77
N THR A 389 13.89 -10.57 -7.00
CA THR A 389 13.42 -11.90 -7.35
C THR A 389 14.25 -12.47 -8.49
N ASP A 390 14.57 -13.74 -8.33
CA ASP A 390 15.19 -14.56 -9.36
C ASP A 390 14.19 -15.68 -9.72
N GLU A 391 13.99 -15.95 -11.01
CA GLU A 391 13.51 -17.26 -11.43
C GLU A 391 14.73 -18.20 -11.41
N PRO A 392 14.64 -19.44 -10.92
CA PRO A 392 15.77 -20.37 -10.95
C PRO A 392 16.33 -20.55 -12.38
N GLY A 393 17.44 -19.87 -12.68
CA GLY A 393 18.08 -19.86 -14.01
C GLY A 393 17.92 -18.56 -14.83
N SER A 394 17.24 -17.53 -14.31
CA SER A 394 17.14 -16.20 -14.93
C SER A 394 18.16 -15.20 -14.39
N ALA A 395 18.24 -14.02 -15.04
CA ALA A 395 18.93 -12.86 -14.50
C ALA A 395 18.13 -12.21 -13.36
N ASN A 396 18.81 -11.50 -12.45
CA ASN A 396 18.22 -10.88 -11.27
C ASN A 396 17.34 -9.67 -11.65
N ASN A 397 16.14 -9.61 -11.07
CA ASN A 397 15.23 -8.48 -11.23
C ASN A 397 15.01 -7.79 -9.88
N GLY A 398 15.06 -6.46 -9.88
CA GLY A 398 14.79 -5.61 -8.73
C GLY A 398 13.41 -4.98 -8.82
N TRP A 399 12.78 -4.80 -7.66
CA TRP A 399 11.49 -4.14 -7.50
C TRP A 399 11.67 -2.87 -6.67
N THR A 400 11.30 -1.73 -7.24
CA THR A 400 11.55 -0.44 -6.58
C THR A 400 10.75 -0.25 -5.29
N ARG A 401 11.11 0.76 -4.50
CA ARG A 401 10.26 1.22 -3.41
C ARG A 401 9.04 1.88 -4.00
N ASN A 402 7.88 1.51 -3.51
CA ASN A 402 6.62 1.99 -4.02
C ASN A 402 5.84 2.60 -2.84
N PRO A 403 5.74 3.95 -2.75
CA PRO A 403 4.95 4.61 -1.72
C PRO A 403 3.47 4.32 -1.88
N TYR A 404 2.74 4.36 -0.77
CA TYR A 404 1.29 4.29 -0.74
C TYR A 404 0.73 4.94 0.52
N PHE A 405 -0.49 5.46 0.42
CA PHE A 405 -1.26 5.88 1.58
C PHE A 405 -2.11 4.70 2.05
N MET A 406 -1.97 4.35 3.33
CA MET A 406 -2.79 3.35 3.98
C MET A 406 -3.91 4.07 4.72
N ASP A 407 -5.13 3.82 4.27
CA ASP A 407 -6.34 4.14 5.01
C ASP A 407 -7.02 2.80 5.35
N ALA A 408 -6.85 2.30 6.57
CA ALA A 408 -7.39 0.99 6.96
C ALA A 408 -8.46 1.10 8.04
N PHE A 409 -9.52 0.31 7.94
CA PHE A 409 -10.50 0.14 9.01
C PHE A 409 -9.90 -0.66 10.17
N THR A 410 -10.27 -0.31 11.39
CA THR A 410 -10.01 -1.07 12.60
C THR A 410 -11.30 -1.22 13.38
N SER A 411 -11.60 -2.43 13.84
CA SER A 411 -12.77 -2.67 14.68
C SER A 411 -12.64 -2.00 16.05
N ALA A 412 -13.77 -1.72 16.69
CA ALA A 412 -13.78 -1.33 18.09
C ALA A 412 -13.20 -2.46 18.95
N PRO A 413 -12.27 -2.18 19.89
CA PRO A 413 -11.78 -3.18 20.82
C PRO A 413 -12.91 -3.79 21.66
N GLY A 414 -12.84 -5.09 21.91
CA GLY A 414 -13.86 -5.78 22.73
C GLY A 414 -13.91 -5.30 24.20
N ASP A 415 -12.78 -4.83 24.74
CA ASP A 415 -12.68 -4.16 26.03
C ASP A 415 -11.44 -3.24 26.10
N GLU A 416 -11.27 -2.52 27.22
CA GLU A 416 -10.20 -1.53 27.42
C GLU A 416 -8.76 -2.10 27.33
N ASN A 417 -8.57 -3.41 27.42
CA ASN A 417 -7.27 -4.08 27.40
C ASN A 417 -7.01 -4.86 26.10
N GLN A 418 -7.96 -4.87 25.15
CA GLN A 418 -7.84 -5.58 23.89
C GLN A 418 -7.44 -4.65 22.75
N SER A 419 -6.80 -5.21 21.74
CA SER A 419 -6.59 -4.53 20.46
C SER A 419 -7.80 -4.76 19.54
N PRO A 420 -7.96 -3.93 18.49
CA PRO A 420 -8.88 -4.22 17.40
C PRO A 420 -8.69 -5.64 16.91
N ASP A 421 -9.77 -6.38 16.74
CA ASP A 421 -9.72 -7.78 16.32
C ASP A 421 -9.37 -7.94 14.82
N ARG A 422 -9.45 -6.85 14.06
CA ARG A 422 -9.11 -6.81 12.64
C ARG A 422 -8.61 -5.43 12.20
N VAL A 423 -7.74 -5.45 11.19
CA VAL A 423 -7.36 -4.28 10.39
C VAL A 423 -7.59 -4.61 8.93
N LEU A 424 -8.43 -3.84 8.24
CA LEU A 424 -8.85 -4.10 6.86
C LEU A 424 -8.44 -2.92 5.97
N GLY A 425 -7.60 -3.17 4.96
CA GLY A 425 -7.09 -2.13 4.09
C GLY A 425 -7.07 -2.53 2.62
N SER A 426 -7.12 -1.53 1.75
CA SER A 426 -6.84 -1.68 0.32
C SER A 426 -6.24 -0.39 -0.23
N TYR A 427 -5.20 -0.52 -1.05
CA TYR A 427 -4.42 0.60 -1.55
C TYR A 427 -3.78 0.29 -2.90
N PHE A 428 -3.38 1.36 -3.58
CA PHE A 428 -2.61 1.30 -4.82
C PHE A 428 -1.14 1.58 -4.52
N THR A 429 -0.26 0.91 -5.25
CA THR A 429 1.15 1.25 -5.22
C THR A 429 1.76 1.15 -6.62
N ALA A 430 2.63 2.11 -6.94
CA ALA A 430 3.22 2.27 -8.26
C ALA A 430 4.74 2.25 -8.17
N GLY A 431 5.37 1.48 -9.06
CA GLY A 431 6.78 1.20 -9.06
C GLY A 431 7.34 0.84 -10.42
N LYS A 432 8.54 0.28 -10.42
CA LYS A 432 9.22 -0.28 -11.57
C LYS A 432 9.82 -1.63 -11.23
N ALA A 433 9.81 -2.50 -12.23
CA ALA A 433 10.74 -3.60 -12.29
C ALA A 433 11.99 -3.19 -13.05
N ILE A 434 13.16 -3.57 -12.56
CA ILE A 434 14.44 -3.17 -13.12
C ILE A 434 15.37 -4.37 -13.27
N ALA A 435 16.15 -4.39 -14.34
CA ALA A 435 17.20 -5.36 -14.48
C ALA A 435 18.33 -5.04 -13.51
N LEU A 436 18.84 -6.06 -12.82
CA LEU A 436 20.01 -5.95 -11.95
C LEU A 436 21.16 -6.79 -12.51
N ALA A 437 22.38 -6.28 -12.33
CA ALA A 437 23.59 -7.03 -12.61
C ALA A 437 24.52 -7.02 -11.41
N ASP A 438 25.16 -8.16 -11.14
CA ASP A 438 26.26 -8.21 -10.20
C ASP A 438 27.47 -7.46 -10.78
N ALA A 439 27.95 -6.45 -10.06
CA ALA A 439 29.23 -5.82 -10.27
C ALA A 439 29.97 -5.74 -8.92
N GLU A 440 31.02 -6.55 -8.78
CA GLU A 440 31.89 -6.58 -7.59
C GLU A 440 31.15 -6.98 -6.29
N GLY A 441 30.18 -7.89 -6.37
CA GLY A 441 29.39 -8.33 -5.22
C GLY A 441 28.29 -7.34 -4.81
N LYS A 442 27.96 -6.41 -5.73
CA LYS A 442 26.89 -5.43 -5.59
C LYS A 442 25.90 -5.57 -6.73
N LEU A 443 24.63 -5.33 -6.44
CA LEU A 443 23.61 -5.26 -7.48
C LEU A 443 23.52 -3.84 -8.02
N LYS A 444 23.83 -3.72 -9.31
CA LYS A 444 23.76 -2.47 -10.07
C LYS A 444 22.50 -2.45 -10.92
N ARG A 445 21.82 -1.31 -10.87
CA ARG A 445 20.68 -1.01 -11.73
C ARG A 445 21.10 -0.99 -13.19
N GLN A 446 20.27 -1.57 -14.05
CA GLN A 446 20.39 -1.50 -15.50
C GLN A 446 19.14 -0.83 -16.10
N GLU A 447 18.58 -1.41 -17.15
CA GLU A 447 17.36 -0.93 -17.80
C GLU A 447 16.12 -1.15 -16.92
N THR A 448 15.17 -0.22 -17.00
CA THR A 448 13.80 -0.46 -16.54
C THR A 448 13.19 -1.53 -17.44
N LEU A 449 12.69 -2.60 -16.84
CA LEU A 449 12.01 -3.68 -17.55
C LEU A 449 10.58 -3.28 -17.86
N GLU A 450 9.89 -2.70 -16.87
CA GLU A 450 8.51 -2.25 -16.98
C GLU A 450 8.11 -1.31 -15.84
N GLU A 451 7.03 -0.57 -16.07
CA GLU A 451 6.24 0.04 -15.00
C GLU A 451 5.44 -1.05 -14.29
N GLN A 452 5.39 -0.99 -12.97
CA GLN A 452 4.71 -1.97 -12.14
C GLN A 452 3.63 -1.28 -11.32
N TYR A 453 2.37 -1.64 -11.60
CA TYR A 453 1.22 -1.08 -10.89
C TYR A 453 0.47 -2.20 -10.18
N LEU A 454 0.28 -2.03 -8.87
CA LEU A 454 -0.27 -3.05 -8.00
C LEU A 454 -1.47 -2.49 -7.21
N SER A 455 -2.60 -3.17 -7.32
CA SER A 455 -3.78 -3.00 -6.49
C SER A 455 -3.75 -4.06 -5.40
N VAL A 456 -3.89 -3.64 -4.14
CA VAL A 456 -3.70 -4.51 -2.96
C VAL A 456 -4.97 -4.58 -2.13
N LEU A 457 -5.32 -5.78 -1.68
CA LEU A 457 -6.26 -6.06 -0.59
C LEU A 457 -5.47 -6.74 0.55
N GLU A 458 -5.52 -6.15 1.74
CA GLU A 458 -4.76 -6.59 2.90
C GLU A 458 -5.67 -6.69 4.13
N LEU A 459 -5.86 -7.91 4.63
CA LEU A 459 -6.73 -8.21 5.77
C LEU A 459 -5.90 -8.81 6.90
N HIS A 460 -5.90 -8.14 8.05
CA HIS A 460 -5.17 -8.57 9.23
C HIS A 460 -6.14 -8.99 10.31
N LEU A 461 -6.06 -10.22 10.78
CA LEU A 461 -6.96 -10.79 11.79
C LEU A 461 -6.16 -11.12 13.06
N LEU A 462 -6.61 -10.60 14.20
CA LEU A 462 -5.87 -10.62 15.47
C LEU A 462 -5.57 -12.05 15.90
N ARG A 463 -4.31 -12.31 16.27
CA ARG A 463 -3.92 -13.61 16.80
C ARG A 463 -4.51 -13.80 18.19
N SER A 464 -5.14 -14.97 18.39
CA SER A 464 -5.55 -15.44 19.70
C SER A 464 -4.65 -16.59 20.11
N GLU A 465 -4.01 -16.50 21.28
CA GLU A 465 -3.33 -17.67 21.84
C GLU A 465 -4.36 -18.80 22.07
N ASP A 466 -3.99 -20.02 21.68
CA ASP A 466 -4.82 -21.22 21.80
C ASP A 466 -6.24 -21.06 21.20
N PHE A 467 -6.32 -20.55 19.96
CA PHE A 467 -7.56 -20.36 19.21
C PHE A 467 -8.44 -21.63 19.19
N ASP A 468 -9.72 -21.43 19.50
CA ASP A 468 -10.72 -22.49 19.61
C ASP A 468 -11.61 -22.59 18.36
N MET A 469 -11.47 -23.68 17.62
CA MET A 469 -12.28 -23.98 16.43
C MET A 469 -13.78 -24.07 16.71
N ALA A 470 -14.20 -24.28 17.96
CA ALA A 470 -15.62 -24.28 18.32
C ALA A 470 -16.32 -22.96 17.99
N ARG A 471 -15.57 -21.85 17.87
CA ARG A 471 -16.08 -20.54 17.45
C ARG A 471 -16.56 -20.52 15.99
N ILE A 472 -15.97 -21.36 15.15
CA ILE A 472 -16.29 -21.48 13.72
C ILE A 472 -17.28 -22.63 13.46
N THR A 473 -17.08 -23.77 14.11
CA THR A 473 -17.69 -25.07 13.73
C THR A 473 -19.22 -25.05 13.70
N GLY A 474 -19.87 -24.24 14.53
CA GLY A 474 -21.34 -24.15 14.64
C GLY A 474 -21.97 -22.90 14.01
N SER A 475 -21.22 -22.13 13.21
CA SER A 475 -21.68 -20.85 12.65
C SER A 475 -21.82 -20.94 11.13
N ASP A 476 -22.90 -20.41 10.57
CA ASP A 476 -23.00 -20.20 9.12
C ASP A 476 -22.33 -18.89 8.73
N TYR A 477 -21.79 -18.85 7.51
CA TYR A 477 -21.05 -17.71 6.98
C TYR A 477 -21.62 -17.26 5.64
N ASN A 478 -21.75 -15.96 5.44
CA ASN A 478 -21.80 -15.38 4.11
C ASN A 478 -20.36 -15.20 3.60
N LEU A 479 -20.14 -15.32 2.30
CA LEU A 479 -18.83 -15.11 1.71
C LEU A 479 -18.89 -14.34 0.41
N VAL A 480 -17.76 -13.71 0.10
CA VAL A 480 -17.40 -13.18 -1.20
C VAL A 480 -16.01 -13.69 -1.58
N TYR A 481 -15.74 -13.83 -2.87
CA TYR A 481 -14.39 -14.11 -3.34
C TYR A 481 -14.10 -13.46 -4.69
N LEU A 482 -12.81 -13.28 -4.94
CA LEU A 482 -12.24 -12.88 -6.22
C LEU A 482 -11.05 -13.81 -6.52
N THR A 483 -10.99 -14.32 -7.74
CA THR A 483 -9.91 -15.18 -8.22
C THR A 483 -9.42 -14.73 -9.60
N ALA A 484 -8.14 -14.96 -9.84
CA ALA A 484 -7.47 -14.80 -11.12
C ALA A 484 -6.86 -16.15 -11.50
N GLN A 485 -7.26 -16.67 -12.65
CA GLN A 485 -6.70 -17.88 -13.24
C GLN A 485 -5.97 -17.53 -14.54
N PHE A 486 -4.71 -17.95 -14.62
CA PHE A 486 -3.88 -17.74 -15.80
C PHE A 486 -3.63 -19.06 -16.53
N GLY A 487 -3.56 -19.01 -17.87
CA GLY A 487 -3.35 -20.17 -18.74
C GLY A 487 -4.63 -20.95 -19.10
N GLY A 488 -4.47 -22.15 -19.67
CA GLY A 488 -5.61 -22.98 -20.10
C GLY A 488 -6.30 -22.52 -21.39
N SER A 489 -7.60 -22.78 -21.54
CA SER A 489 -8.38 -22.39 -22.74
C SER A 489 -8.71 -20.90 -22.80
N ASN A 490 -8.75 -20.25 -21.63
CA ASN A 490 -8.94 -18.82 -21.47
C ASN A 490 -7.68 -18.27 -20.78
N PRO A 491 -6.70 -17.71 -21.53
CA PRO A 491 -5.43 -17.24 -20.98
C PRO A 491 -5.53 -16.42 -19.70
N ALA A 492 -6.54 -15.56 -19.59
CA ALA A 492 -6.89 -14.89 -18.34
C ALA A 492 -8.37 -15.13 -18.06
N ALA A 493 -8.69 -15.57 -16.84
CA ALA A 493 -10.05 -15.62 -16.34
C ALA A 493 -10.09 -15.02 -14.93
N PHE A 494 -11.09 -14.18 -14.68
CA PHE A 494 -11.34 -13.56 -13.40
C PHE A 494 -12.73 -13.92 -12.96
N GLU A 495 -12.84 -14.57 -11.81
CA GLU A 495 -14.12 -14.99 -11.27
C GLU A 495 -14.37 -14.32 -9.92
N THR A 496 -15.56 -13.75 -9.80
CA THR A 496 -16.11 -13.34 -8.51
C THR A 496 -17.29 -14.21 -8.15
N GLY A 497 -17.46 -14.45 -6.86
CA GLY A 497 -18.67 -15.11 -6.37
C GLY A 497 -19.06 -14.63 -4.99
N TYR A 498 -20.34 -14.82 -4.69
CA TYR A 498 -20.93 -14.50 -3.39
C TYR A 498 -21.93 -15.60 -3.00
N GLY A 499 -22.08 -15.86 -1.71
CA GLY A 499 -22.97 -16.92 -1.25
C GLY A 499 -22.82 -17.27 0.22
N GLU A 500 -23.15 -18.51 0.56
CA GLU A 500 -23.15 -19.03 1.93
C GLU A 500 -22.24 -20.27 2.06
N LEU A 501 -21.63 -20.41 3.23
CA LEU A 501 -20.83 -21.54 3.68
C LEU A 501 -21.35 -22.05 5.03
N GLY A 502 -21.82 -23.30 5.07
CA GLY A 502 -22.46 -23.88 6.26
C GLY A 502 -21.49 -24.42 7.32
N GLY A 503 -20.84 -23.56 8.11
CA GLY A 503 -19.93 -24.01 9.17
C GLY A 503 -18.60 -24.59 8.69
N ALA A 504 -17.86 -25.20 9.62
CA ALA A 504 -16.50 -25.70 9.34
C ALA A 504 -16.46 -26.96 8.47
N ASP A 505 -17.56 -27.72 8.37
CA ASP A 505 -17.68 -28.91 7.51
C ASP A 505 -18.75 -28.67 6.42
N GLY A 506 -18.76 -27.45 5.87
CA GLY A 506 -19.95 -26.85 5.30
C GLY A 506 -20.19 -27.09 3.82
N ALA A 507 -21.48 -27.23 3.48
CA ALA A 507 -21.94 -27.08 2.12
C ALA A 507 -21.72 -25.63 1.66
N LEU A 508 -21.07 -25.47 0.50
CA LEU A 508 -20.92 -24.21 -0.19
C LEU A 508 -22.10 -24.01 -1.14
N THR A 509 -22.72 -22.84 -1.13
CA THR A 509 -23.66 -22.41 -2.16
C THR A 509 -23.32 -20.99 -2.61
N THR A 510 -22.88 -20.81 -3.84
CA THR A 510 -22.49 -19.51 -4.39
C THR A 510 -23.16 -19.22 -5.71
N ASN A 511 -23.29 -17.92 -6.03
CA ASN A 511 -23.49 -17.46 -7.39
C ASN A 511 -22.17 -16.84 -7.86
N ASN A 512 -21.61 -17.37 -8.94
CA ASN A 512 -20.38 -16.87 -9.51
C ASN A 512 -20.61 -16.25 -10.89
N ALA A 513 -19.69 -15.35 -11.27
CA ALA A 513 -19.60 -14.80 -12.61
C ALA A 513 -18.13 -14.68 -12.99
N THR A 514 -17.83 -15.01 -14.24
CA THR A 514 -16.47 -14.98 -14.77
C THR A 514 -16.40 -14.01 -15.94
N ILE A 515 -15.36 -13.18 -15.99
CA ILE A 515 -14.93 -12.51 -17.22
C ILE A 515 -13.60 -13.11 -17.64
N TYR A 516 -13.35 -13.18 -18.94
CA TYR A 516 -12.14 -13.80 -19.44
C TYR A 516 -11.64 -13.18 -20.73
N ARG A 517 -10.36 -13.37 -21.01
CA ARG A 517 -9.75 -13.16 -22.31
C ARG A 517 -9.46 -14.51 -22.95
N GLY A 518 -10.04 -14.73 -24.13
CA GLY A 518 -9.83 -15.95 -24.90
C GLY A 518 -8.52 -15.92 -25.70
N ASN A 519 -8.15 -17.08 -26.28
CA ASN A 519 -6.94 -17.23 -27.09
C ASN A 519 -6.88 -16.35 -28.36
N THR A 520 -8.02 -15.80 -28.82
CA THR A 520 -8.07 -14.83 -29.91
C THR A 520 -7.74 -13.40 -29.46
N GLY A 521 -7.52 -13.19 -28.16
CA GLY A 521 -7.42 -11.89 -27.53
C GLY A 521 -8.77 -11.24 -27.23
N ALA A 522 -9.90 -11.84 -27.64
CA ALA A 522 -11.22 -11.28 -27.37
C ALA A 522 -11.61 -11.42 -25.89
N ALA A 523 -12.19 -10.35 -25.33
CA ALA A 523 -12.87 -10.39 -24.04
C ALA A 523 -14.23 -11.09 -24.15
N GLY A 524 -14.64 -11.77 -23.08
CA GLY A 524 -15.93 -12.43 -22.98
C GLY A 524 -16.36 -12.63 -21.53
N ALA A 525 -17.65 -12.87 -21.34
CA ALA A 525 -18.23 -13.20 -20.04
C ALA A 525 -18.71 -14.67 -20.05
N GLY A 526 -18.47 -15.36 -18.94
CA GLY A 526 -19.07 -16.65 -18.63
C GLY A 526 -20.52 -16.48 -18.19
N ALA A 527 -21.31 -17.54 -18.31
CA ALA A 527 -22.67 -17.54 -17.77
C ALA A 527 -22.60 -17.56 -16.24
N SER A 528 -23.32 -16.63 -15.59
CA SER A 528 -23.47 -16.67 -14.13
C SER A 528 -24.11 -17.99 -13.72
N SER A 529 -23.51 -18.68 -12.76
CA SER A 529 -23.92 -20.03 -12.39
C SER A 529 -24.03 -20.15 -10.87
N ALA A 530 -25.07 -20.87 -10.43
CA ALA A 530 -25.13 -21.34 -9.04
C ALA A 530 -24.20 -22.54 -8.89
N VAL A 531 -23.25 -22.46 -7.96
CA VAL A 531 -22.29 -23.52 -7.67
C VAL A 531 -22.60 -24.07 -6.29
N THR A 532 -22.70 -25.40 -6.20
CA THR A 532 -22.76 -26.12 -4.93
C THR A 532 -21.56 -27.02 -4.80
N ASP A 533 -20.77 -26.84 -3.74
CA ASP A 533 -19.57 -27.62 -3.44
C ASP A 533 -19.48 -27.91 -1.93
N THR A 534 -18.37 -28.46 -1.45
CA THR A 534 -18.08 -28.63 -0.03
C THR A 534 -16.72 -28.01 0.28
N TRP A 535 -16.72 -26.97 1.11
CA TRP A 535 -15.51 -26.32 1.60
C TRP A 535 -15.46 -26.49 3.11
N ASN A 536 -14.40 -27.12 3.59
CA ASN A 536 -14.18 -27.36 5.01
C ASN A 536 -13.08 -26.43 5.51
N ILE A 537 -13.17 -26.07 6.79
CA ILE A 537 -12.24 -25.18 7.49
C ILE A 537 -11.54 -25.99 8.57
N ALA A 538 -10.23 -26.15 8.44
CA ALA A 538 -9.40 -26.83 9.41
C ALA A 538 -8.45 -25.85 10.11
N ASN A 539 -8.08 -26.18 11.35
CA ASN A 539 -7.06 -25.45 12.08
C ASN A 539 -5.68 -25.70 11.44
N ARG A 540 -4.85 -24.66 11.38
CA ARG A 540 -3.48 -24.74 10.88
C ARG A 540 -2.50 -24.25 11.97
N PRO A 541 -1.93 -25.17 12.77
CA PRO A 541 -1.02 -24.78 13.85
C PRO A 541 0.22 -24.04 13.33
N ALA A 542 0.71 -23.07 14.11
CA ALA A 542 1.97 -22.39 13.90
C ALA A 542 3.07 -23.03 14.72
N GLN A 543 4.24 -23.22 14.11
CA GLN A 543 5.50 -23.47 14.82
C GLN A 543 6.05 -22.13 15.30
N LEU A 544 5.99 -21.90 16.62
CA LEU A 544 6.56 -20.73 17.30
C LEU A 544 7.72 -21.15 18.20
N SER A 545 8.48 -20.18 18.72
CA SER A 545 9.57 -20.48 19.66
C SER A 545 9.07 -21.16 20.95
N SER A 546 7.86 -20.83 21.37
CA SER A 546 7.12 -21.44 22.48
C SER A 546 6.48 -22.81 22.16
N GLY A 547 6.64 -23.31 20.94
CA GLY A 547 6.14 -24.60 20.47
C GLY A 547 5.03 -24.49 19.43
N THR A 548 4.40 -25.62 19.11
CA THR A 548 3.26 -25.65 18.18
C THR A 548 2.02 -25.07 18.83
N LYS A 549 1.46 -23.99 18.26
CA LYS A 549 0.36 -23.22 18.81
C LYS A 549 -0.72 -22.95 17.77
N ASN A 550 -1.98 -22.97 18.21
CA ASN A 550 -3.11 -22.56 17.37
C ASN A 550 -3.33 -21.07 17.57
N ILE A 551 -2.88 -20.26 16.61
CA ILE A 551 -2.94 -18.79 16.71
C ILE A 551 -4.02 -18.16 15.85
N GLY A 552 -5.04 -18.93 15.46
CA GLY A 552 -6.12 -18.49 14.56
C GLY A 552 -5.80 -18.61 13.07
N ARG A 553 -4.73 -19.33 12.70
CA ARG A 553 -4.43 -19.68 11.31
C ARG A 553 -5.25 -20.88 10.87
N LEU A 554 -5.74 -20.85 9.62
CA LEU A 554 -6.70 -21.79 9.07
C LEU A 554 -6.26 -22.34 7.71
N SER A 555 -6.83 -23.48 7.35
CA SER A 555 -6.80 -24.03 5.98
C SER A 555 -8.22 -24.20 5.48
N LEU A 556 -8.46 -23.78 4.24
CA LEU A 556 -9.68 -24.05 3.48
C LEU A 556 -9.42 -25.25 2.58
N CYS A 557 -10.28 -26.27 2.59
CA CYS A 557 -10.01 -27.53 1.90
C CYS A 557 -11.30 -28.26 1.48
N ARG A 558 -11.26 -29.06 0.42
CA ARG A 558 -12.42 -29.89 0.03
C ARG A 558 -12.64 -31.07 0.97
N SER A 559 -11.58 -31.75 1.39
CA SER A 559 -11.65 -32.90 2.30
C SER A 559 -10.80 -32.78 3.58
N CYS A 560 -9.91 -31.79 3.65
CA CYS A 560 -8.95 -31.54 4.73
C CYS A 560 -8.14 -32.77 5.15
N THR A 561 -7.85 -33.66 4.19
CA THR A 561 -6.97 -34.81 4.37
C THR A 561 -5.52 -34.42 4.07
N GLU A 562 -4.54 -35.05 4.74
CA GLU A 562 -3.11 -34.78 4.49
C GLU A 562 -2.67 -35.06 3.03
N SER A 563 -3.46 -35.82 2.27
CA SER A 563 -3.20 -36.17 0.87
C SER A 563 -3.65 -35.13 -0.15
N GLU A 564 -4.52 -34.19 0.24
CA GLU A 564 -5.05 -33.17 -0.67
C GLU A 564 -4.52 -31.79 -0.26
N PRO A 565 -3.93 -31.01 -1.20
CA PRO A 565 -3.53 -29.65 -0.88
C PRO A 565 -4.76 -28.81 -0.48
N PRO A 566 -4.60 -27.87 0.46
CA PRO A 566 -5.68 -26.94 0.77
C PRO A 566 -6.03 -26.09 -0.45
N LEU A 567 -7.30 -25.70 -0.56
CA LEU A 567 -7.77 -24.67 -1.50
C LEU A 567 -7.13 -23.31 -1.22
N GLY A 568 -6.86 -23.06 0.06
CA GLY A 568 -6.29 -21.80 0.50
C GLY A 568 -5.86 -21.80 1.95
N LEU A 569 -5.03 -20.82 2.29
CA LEU A 569 -4.50 -20.58 3.62
C LEU A 569 -5.04 -19.27 4.15
N GLY A 570 -5.40 -19.21 5.43
CA GLY A 570 -6.12 -18.08 5.95
C GLY A 570 -6.05 -17.90 7.45
N ALA A 571 -6.95 -17.07 7.95
CA ALA A 571 -7.07 -16.80 9.38
C ALA A 571 -8.50 -16.45 9.78
N ALA A 572 -8.73 -16.40 11.09
CA ALA A 572 -9.95 -15.93 11.72
C ALA A 572 -9.66 -14.80 12.70
N THR A 573 -10.66 -13.93 12.91
CA THR A 573 -10.71 -13.11 14.12
C THR A 573 -10.86 -14.01 15.35
N PRO A 574 -10.42 -13.58 16.55
CA PRO A 574 -10.50 -14.38 17.76
C PRO A 574 -11.88 -14.95 18.03
N ASP A 575 -12.95 -14.20 17.79
CA ASP A 575 -14.35 -14.61 18.01
C ASP A 575 -14.94 -15.46 16.86
N GLY A 576 -14.21 -15.61 15.75
CA GLY A 576 -14.67 -16.32 14.56
C GLY A 576 -15.73 -15.57 13.74
N SER A 577 -15.96 -14.28 13.97
CA SER A 577 -16.96 -13.49 13.23
C SER A 577 -16.52 -13.12 11.81
N LEU A 578 -15.22 -13.07 11.54
CA LEU A 578 -14.68 -12.87 10.20
C LEU A 578 -13.51 -13.83 9.91
N LEU A 579 -13.53 -14.40 8.72
CA LEU A 579 -12.52 -15.30 8.18
C LEU A 579 -12.04 -14.74 6.84
N ALA A 580 -10.77 -14.97 6.52
CA ALA A 580 -10.25 -14.67 5.19
C ALA A 580 -9.24 -15.74 4.76
N PHE A 581 -9.14 -16.01 3.45
CA PHE A 581 -8.24 -17.02 2.89
C PHE A 581 -7.63 -16.55 1.58
N ASN A 582 -6.32 -16.75 1.43
CA ASN A 582 -5.64 -16.72 0.16
C ASN A 582 -5.88 -18.03 -0.58
N LEU A 583 -6.50 -17.95 -1.76
CA LEU A 583 -6.68 -19.09 -2.65
C LEU A 583 -5.43 -19.31 -3.49
N ASP A 584 -5.08 -20.59 -3.64
CA ASP A 584 -4.01 -21.11 -4.49
C ASP A 584 -4.43 -22.52 -4.93
N ASP A 585 -5.38 -22.59 -5.86
CA ASP A 585 -5.93 -23.83 -6.40
C ASP A 585 -5.82 -23.85 -7.92
N ALA A 586 -5.40 -24.97 -8.50
CA ALA A 586 -5.23 -25.09 -9.94
C ALA A 586 -6.54 -24.92 -10.74
N GLY A 587 -7.69 -25.19 -10.11
CA GLY A 587 -9.01 -25.05 -10.70
C GLY A 587 -9.63 -23.67 -10.51
N LEU A 588 -9.58 -23.12 -9.29
CA LEU A 588 -10.16 -21.81 -8.96
C LEU A 588 -9.23 -20.63 -9.32
N GLY A 589 -7.92 -20.85 -9.33
CA GLY A 589 -6.91 -19.80 -9.50
C GLY A 589 -6.45 -19.19 -8.17
N ASP A 590 -5.66 -18.13 -8.30
CA ASP A 590 -5.09 -17.38 -7.19
C ASP A 590 -6.06 -16.28 -6.76
N GLY A 591 -6.29 -16.10 -5.46
CA GLY A 591 -7.33 -15.17 -5.05
C GLY A 591 -7.49 -14.94 -3.56
N LEU A 592 -8.65 -14.39 -3.23
CA LEU A 592 -9.06 -14.04 -1.87
C LEU A 592 -10.50 -14.47 -1.65
N VAL A 593 -10.75 -15.14 -0.52
CA VAL A 593 -12.09 -15.36 0.05
C VAL A 593 -12.20 -14.52 1.32
N ILE A 594 -13.33 -13.86 1.51
CA ILE A 594 -13.70 -13.20 2.76
C ILE A 594 -15.05 -13.79 3.18
N ALA A 595 -15.13 -14.29 4.42
CA ALA A 595 -16.35 -14.88 4.95
C ALA A 595 -16.70 -14.27 6.31
N GLY A 596 -17.90 -13.71 6.44
CA GLY A 596 -18.44 -13.14 7.67
C GLY A 596 -19.59 -13.97 8.20
N LYS A 597 -19.65 -14.13 9.53
CA LYS A 597 -20.73 -14.87 10.17
C LYS A 597 -22.09 -14.27 9.81
N THR A 598 -23.08 -15.10 9.51
CA THR A 598 -24.44 -14.65 9.19
C THR A 598 -25.04 -13.85 10.35
N THR A 599 -25.82 -12.82 10.05
CA THR A 599 -26.44 -11.94 11.05
C THR A 599 -27.96 -11.93 10.97
N SER A 600 -28.61 -11.67 12.09
CA SER A 600 -30.06 -11.41 12.15
C SER A 600 -30.42 -9.95 11.89
N LEU A 601 -29.44 -9.07 11.69
CA LEU A 601 -29.70 -7.70 11.25
C LEU A 601 -30.44 -7.72 9.91
N THR A 602 -31.41 -6.82 9.75
CA THR A 602 -32.23 -6.72 8.53
C THR A 602 -31.61 -5.81 7.47
N ALA A 603 -30.70 -4.93 7.87
CA ALA A 603 -29.93 -4.04 7.02
C ALA A 603 -28.64 -3.63 7.76
N PRO A 604 -27.57 -3.24 7.03
CA PRO A 604 -26.41 -2.58 7.61
C PRO A 604 -26.77 -1.20 8.19
N ILE A 605 -25.83 -0.58 8.91
CA ILE A 605 -26.02 0.76 9.49
C ILE A 605 -26.20 1.78 8.35
N ALA A 606 -27.20 2.66 8.44
CA ALA A 606 -27.30 3.79 7.50
C ALA A 606 -26.23 4.83 7.84
N GLY A 607 -25.55 5.37 6.82
CA GLY A 607 -24.44 6.30 7.02
C GLY A 607 -23.42 6.26 5.89
N ASP A 608 -22.29 6.92 6.10
CA ASP A 608 -21.21 7.00 5.12
C ASP A 608 -20.19 5.89 5.35
N TYR A 609 -19.89 5.15 4.30
CA TYR A 609 -18.87 4.10 4.30
C TYR A 609 -17.70 4.50 3.41
N ARG A 610 -16.49 4.31 3.91
CA ARG A 610 -15.28 4.37 3.09
C ARG A 610 -15.24 3.11 2.23
N VAL A 611 -15.22 3.28 0.91
CA VAL A 611 -15.11 2.19 -0.07
C VAL A 611 -13.69 2.12 -0.61
N GLN A 612 -13.10 0.94 -0.56
CA GLN A 612 -11.79 0.63 -1.12
C GLN A 612 -11.81 -0.76 -1.76
N GLY A 613 -10.98 -0.98 -2.77
CA GLY A 613 -10.87 -2.30 -3.39
C GLY A 613 -10.42 -2.25 -4.83
N THR A 614 -10.54 -3.40 -5.49
CA THR A 614 -10.01 -3.63 -6.83
C THR A 614 -11.12 -3.97 -7.81
N MET A 615 -11.01 -3.48 -9.04
CA MET A 615 -11.81 -3.97 -10.16
C MET A 615 -10.91 -4.27 -11.35
N ILE A 616 -11.23 -5.35 -12.03
CA ILE A 616 -10.62 -5.80 -13.27
C ILE A 616 -11.61 -5.51 -14.37
N ALA A 617 -11.13 -4.92 -15.46
CA ALA A 617 -11.92 -4.73 -16.66
C ALA A 617 -11.23 -5.26 -17.90
N LEU A 618 -12.04 -5.83 -18.80
CA LEU A 618 -11.60 -6.37 -20.08
C LEU A 618 -12.47 -5.79 -21.20
N ASP A 619 -11.83 -5.16 -22.18
CA ASP A 619 -12.48 -4.81 -23.44
C ASP A 619 -11.79 -5.53 -24.62
N ALA A 620 -12.20 -5.17 -25.84
CA ALA A 620 -11.70 -5.75 -27.08
C ALA A 620 -10.16 -5.64 -27.27
N ASN A 621 -9.53 -4.58 -26.77
CA ASN A 621 -8.12 -4.25 -27.03
C ASN A 621 -7.30 -3.95 -25.75
N GLN A 622 -7.94 -3.84 -24.59
CA GLN A 622 -7.32 -3.41 -23.34
C GLN A 622 -7.67 -4.34 -22.18
N ASN A 623 -6.69 -4.52 -21.31
CA ASN A 623 -6.87 -4.94 -19.93
C ASN A 623 -6.82 -3.68 -19.06
N GLN A 624 -7.67 -3.56 -18.05
CA GLN A 624 -7.62 -2.43 -17.15
C GLN A 624 -7.73 -2.87 -15.69
N LEU A 625 -6.86 -2.29 -14.87
CA LEU A 625 -6.85 -2.47 -13.43
C LEU A 625 -7.33 -1.17 -12.79
N TYR A 626 -8.33 -1.30 -11.95
CA TYR A 626 -8.90 -0.22 -11.16
C TYR A 626 -8.57 -0.43 -9.69
N GLN A 627 -8.03 0.59 -9.03
CA GLN A 627 -8.03 0.68 -7.58
C GLN A 627 -8.99 1.79 -7.15
N VAL A 628 -10.04 1.44 -6.40
CA VAL A 628 -10.80 2.42 -5.64
C VAL A 628 -9.96 2.79 -4.41
N ALA A 629 -9.33 3.97 -4.45
CA ALA A 629 -8.39 4.45 -3.44
C ALA A 629 -9.07 5.44 -2.48
N GLY A 630 -10.27 5.09 -2.01
CA GLY A 630 -11.01 5.83 -0.98
C GLY A 630 -12.21 6.62 -1.48
N GLY A 631 -13.31 5.94 -1.81
CA GLY A 631 -14.61 6.54 -2.09
C GLY A 631 -15.53 6.61 -0.86
N THR A 632 -16.66 7.30 -1.00
CA THR A 632 -17.75 7.29 -0.03
C THR A 632 -18.97 6.61 -0.63
N LEU A 633 -19.48 5.59 0.04
CA LEU A 633 -20.80 5.00 -0.19
C LEU A 633 -21.74 5.52 0.90
N THR A 634 -22.62 6.45 0.55
CA THR A 634 -23.66 6.94 1.44
C THR A 634 -24.85 6.00 1.37
N LEU A 635 -25.12 5.29 2.46
CA LEU A 635 -26.15 4.27 2.52
C LEU A 635 -27.39 4.75 3.28
N SER A 636 -28.56 4.55 2.70
CA SER A 636 -29.87 4.77 3.31
C SER A 636 -30.69 3.47 3.34
N GLU A 637 -31.91 3.51 3.88
CA GLU A 637 -32.78 2.33 3.96
C GLU A 637 -33.08 1.68 2.60
N THR A 638 -33.15 2.48 1.52
CA THR A 638 -33.57 1.99 0.18
C THR A 638 -32.65 2.38 -0.96
N GLY A 639 -31.73 3.31 -0.75
CA GLY A 639 -30.80 3.79 -1.77
C GLY A 639 -29.36 3.86 -1.25
N ALA A 640 -28.42 3.81 -2.16
CA ALA A 640 -27.02 4.08 -1.88
C ALA A 640 -26.39 4.90 -3.00
N ASP A 641 -25.53 5.85 -2.65
CA ASP A 641 -24.79 6.65 -3.62
C ASP A 641 -23.29 6.45 -3.40
N LEU A 642 -22.59 5.99 -4.44
CA LEU A 642 -21.13 5.81 -4.45
C LEU A 642 -20.48 6.95 -5.21
N THR A 643 -19.67 7.73 -4.51
CA THR A 643 -18.76 8.70 -5.12
C THR A 643 -17.32 8.32 -4.80
N ALA A 644 -16.50 8.02 -5.80
CA ALA A 644 -15.12 7.60 -5.59
C ALA A 644 -14.18 8.09 -6.69
N ALA A 645 -13.00 8.54 -6.29
CA ALA A 645 -11.86 8.63 -7.20
C ALA A 645 -11.17 7.26 -7.24
N SER A 646 -10.97 6.73 -8.44
CA SER A 646 -10.27 5.47 -8.67
C SER A 646 -9.06 5.70 -9.56
N TYR A 647 -7.99 4.94 -9.32
CA TYR A 647 -6.87 4.88 -10.24
C TYR A 647 -7.14 3.81 -11.28
N ARG A 648 -7.21 4.21 -12.55
CA ARG A 648 -7.28 3.31 -13.70
C ARG A 648 -5.90 3.18 -14.32
N VAL A 649 -5.48 1.94 -14.53
CA VAL A 649 -4.29 1.60 -15.30
C VAL A 649 -4.72 0.77 -16.49
N SER A 650 -4.36 1.21 -17.70
CA SER A 650 -4.73 0.51 -18.93
C SER A 650 -3.50 -0.17 -19.56
N HIS A 651 -3.63 -1.45 -19.87
CA HIS A 651 -2.68 -2.19 -20.68
C HIS A 651 -3.26 -2.39 -22.09
N THR A 652 -2.65 -1.74 -23.08
CA THR A 652 -3.05 -1.85 -24.50
C THR A 652 -2.39 -3.06 -25.13
N ILE A 653 -3.19 -4.07 -25.49
CA ILE A 653 -2.68 -5.37 -25.94
C ILE A 653 -1.87 -5.25 -27.21
N THR A 654 -2.36 -4.51 -28.21
CA THR A 654 -1.67 -4.36 -29.51
C THR A 654 -0.35 -3.62 -29.42
N GLU A 655 -0.22 -2.72 -28.45
CA GLU A 655 0.99 -1.94 -28.21
C GLU A 655 1.95 -2.65 -27.26
N ASN A 656 1.45 -3.67 -26.55
CA ASN A 656 2.18 -4.39 -25.52
C ASN A 656 2.81 -3.44 -24.49
N ALA A 657 1.98 -2.53 -24.00
CA ALA A 657 2.40 -1.44 -23.13
C ALA A 657 1.34 -1.18 -22.05
N VAL A 658 1.82 -0.86 -20.84
CA VAL A 658 1.01 -0.36 -19.74
C VAL A 658 1.09 1.16 -19.71
N GLY A 659 -0.06 1.82 -19.67
CA GLY A 659 -0.16 3.26 -19.50
C GLY A 659 0.01 3.67 -18.04
N THR A 660 0.30 4.95 -17.81
CA THR A 660 0.40 5.51 -16.46
C THR A 660 -0.95 5.55 -15.75
N PRO A 661 -1.00 5.56 -14.40
CA PRO A 661 -2.26 5.64 -13.66
C PRO A 661 -3.01 6.95 -13.93
N GLU A 662 -4.28 6.84 -14.31
CA GLU A 662 -5.20 7.93 -14.57
C GLU A 662 -6.30 7.97 -13.50
N ASN A 663 -6.88 9.14 -13.26
CA ASN A 663 -7.98 9.28 -12.32
C ASN A 663 -9.31 9.02 -13.05
N GLU A 664 -10.13 8.10 -12.53
CA GLU A 664 -11.49 7.83 -13.01
C GLU A 664 -12.49 8.06 -11.87
N LEU A 665 -13.46 8.93 -12.11
CA LEU A 665 -14.55 9.20 -11.17
C LEU A 665 -15.63 8.14 -11.33
N LEU A 666 -15.97 7.49 -10.23
CA LEU A 666 -17.17 6.68 -10.08
C LEU A 666 -18.21 7.53 -9.35
N ASP A 667 -19.33 7.79 -9.99
CA ASP A 667 -20.46 8.50 -9.40
C ASP A 667 -21.75 7.77 -9.79
N LEU A 668 -22.22 6.91 -8.88
CA LEU A 668 -23.24 5.90 -9.16
C LEU A 668 -24.28 5.85 -8.05
N GLY A 669 -25.55 5.95 -8.44
CA GLY A 669 -26.69 5.70 -7.56
C GLY A 669 -27.19 4.26 -7.69
N PHE A 670 -27.50 3.63 -6.57
CA PHE A 670 -27.96 2.25 -6.46
C PHE A 670 -29.29 2.16 -5.70
N THR A 671 -30.10 1.17 -6.08
CA THR A 671 -31.19 0.64 -5.25
C THR A 671 -30.63 -0.46 -4.35
N VAL A 672 -30.91 -0.37 -3.05
CA VAL A 672 -30.48 -1.35 -2.05
C VAL A 672 -31.55 -2.40 -1.86
N THR A 673 -31.17 -3.68 -1.98
CA THR A 673 -32.00 -4.82 -1.65
C THR A 673 -31.28 -5.66 -0.60
N PRO A 674 -31.57 -5.46 0.70
CA PRO A 674 -31.04 -6.36 1.72
C PRO A 674 -31.73 -7.72 1.59
N GLY A 675 -30.94 -8.78 1.66
CA GLY A 675 -31.45 -10.13 1.78
C GLY A 675 -31.50 -10.58 3.25
N GLY A 676 -32.00 -11.79 3.46
CA GLY A 676 -31.93 -12.43 4.77
C GLY A 676 -30.48 -12.76 5.17
N ASN A 677 -30.28 -13.05 6.46
CA ASN A 677 -29.02 -13.56 7.01
C ASN A 677 -27.78 -12.66 6.83
N GLY A 678 -27.94 -11.37 6.53
CA GLY A 678 -26.83 -10.44 6.31
C GLY A 678 -26.38 -10.27 4.86
N THR A 679 -27.13 -10.78 3.89
CA THR A 679 -26.82 -10.58 2.45
C THR A 679 -27.31 -9.22 1.95
N ILE A 680 -26.66 -8.66 0.93
CA ILE A 680 -27.03 -7.37 0.33
C ILE A 680 -26.75 -7.37 -1.17
N GLN A 681 -27.65 -6.72 -1.91
CA GLN A 681 -27.48 -6.41 -3.33
C GLN A 681 -27.71 -4.91 -3.57
N LEU A 682 -26.81 -4.29 -4.33
CA LEU A 682 -26.95 -2.93 -4.85
C LEU A 682 -27.02 -2.98 -6.37
N THR A 683 -28.05 -2.37 -6.95
CA THR A 683 -28.29 -2.36 -8.41
C THR A 683 -28.45 -0.94 -8.92
N GLY A 684 -27.63 -0.57 -9.92
CA GLY A 684 -27.61 0.78 -10.46
C GLY A 684 -26.83 0.86 -11.77
N GLY A 685 -27.45 1.38 -12.82
CA GLY A 685 -26.83 1.43 -14.16
C GLY A 685 -26.53 0.03 -14.70
N GLU A 686 -25.30 -0.18 -15.19
CA GLU A 686 -24.78 -1.46 -15.69
C GLU A 686 -24.09 -2.30 -14.60
N LEU A 687 -23.82 -1.70 -13.43
CA LEU A 687 -23.11 -2.35 -12.33
C LEU A 687 -24.09 -2.98 -11.32
N VAL A 688 -23.75 -4.22 -10.93
CA VAL A 688 -24.39 -4.93 -9.83
C VAL A 688 -23.35 -5.24 -8.77
N LEU A 689 -23.62 -4.84 -7.53
CA LEU A 689 -22.80 -5.17 -6.37
C LEU A 689 -23.55 -6.19 -5.52
N ASN A 690 -22.95 -7.33 -5.23
CA ASN A 690 -23.53 -8.38 -4.39
C ASN A 690 -22.59 -8.73 -3.25
N GLY A 691 -23.12 -9.07 -2.09
CA GLY A 691 -22.28 -9.59 -1.01
C GLY A 691 -23.01 -9.62 0.33
N PHE A 692 -22.31 -9.22 1.39
CA PHE A 692 -22.84 -9.30 2.75
C PHE A 692 -22.34 -8.18 3.66
N TYR A 693 -23.01 -7.99 4.79
CA TYR A 693 -22.60 -7.12 5.88
C TYR A 693 -22.44 -7.90 7.19
N THR A 694 -21.59 -7.39 8.08
CA THR A 694 -21.24 -8.04 9.35
C THR A 694 -22.35 -7.90 10.39
N GLU A 695 -22.24 -8.64 11.50
CA GLU A 695 -23.18 -8.57 12.62
C GLU A 695 -23.23 -7.19 13.30
N SER A 696 -22.12 -6.46 13.29
CA SER A 696 -22.04 -5.05 13.70
C SER A 696 -22.70 -4.10 12.70
N GLY A 697 -22.87 -4.53 11.44
CA GLY A 697 -23.41 -3.71 10.36
C GLY A 697 -22.48 -2.59 9.89
N ASP A 698 -21.23 -2.55 10.35
CA ASP A 698 -20.23 -1.51 10.07
C ASP A 698 -19.26 -1.87 8.92
N GLN A 699 -19.32 -3.11 8.43
CA GLN A 699 -18.50 -3.62 7.33
C GLN A 699 -19.43 -4.27 6.30
N ILE A 700 -19.21 -3.97 5.02
CA ILE A 700 -19.90 -4.55 3.88
C ILE A 700 -18.84 -5.01 2.88
N PHE A 701 -18.92 -6.26 2.46
CA PHE A 701 -18.03 -6.85 1.46
C PHE A 701 -18.83 -7.14 0.19
N LEU A 702 -18.36 -6.63 -0.95
CA LEU A 702 -19.12 -6.60 -2.19
C LEU A 702 -18.27 -7.12 -3.35
N VAL A 703 -18.81 -8.03 -4.15
CA VAL A 703 -18.29 -8.31 -5.48
C VAL A 703 -18.94 -7.37 -6.49
N VAL A 704 -18.12 -6.90 -7.44
CA VAL A 704 -18.56 -6.05 -8.56
C VAL A 704 -18.79 -6.94 -9.79
N GLN A 705 -19.89 -6.71 -10.50
CA GLN A 705 -20.19 -7.39 -11.76
C GLN A 705 -20.80 -6.42 -12.78
N ASP A 706 -20.21 -6.38 -13.96
CA ASP A 706 -20.82 -5.89 -15.21
C ASP A 706 -20.41 -6.83 -16.34
N ASN A 707 -21.38 -7.54 -16.90
CA ASN A 707 -21.19 -8.47 -18.01
C ASN A 707 -21.97 -8.06 -19.27
N THR A 708 -22.49 -6.83 -19.31
CA THR A 708 -23.37 -6.35 -20.38
C THR A 708 -22.79 -5.16 -21.15
N GLY A 709 -21.90 -4.40 -20.52
CA GLY A 709 -21.23 -3.25 -21.14
C GLY A 709 -20.21 -3.63 -22.23
N PRO A 710 -19.73 -2.64 -23.01
CA PRO A 710 -18.63 -2.82 -23.97
C PRO A 710 -17.29 -3.15 -23.27
N GLU A 711 -17.19 -2.84 -21.99
CA GLU A 711 -16.10 -3.18 -21.10
C GLU A 711 -16.67 -4.04 -19.97
N LEU A 712 -16.21 -5.28 -19.88
CA LEU A 712 -16.67 -6.23 -18.88
C LEU A 712 -15.91 -6.00 -17.59
N ARG A 713 -16.60 -5.87 -16.45
CA ARG A 713 -15.98 -5.55 -15.16
C ARG A 713 -16.28 -6.62 -14.12
N THR A 714 -15.28 -6.95 -13.31
CA THR A 714 -15.48 -7.73 -12.08
C THR A 714 -14.51 -7.28 -10.99
N GLY A 715 -14.81 -7.50 -9.71
CA GLY A 715 -13.92 -7.04 -8.66
C GLY A 715 -14.42 -7.31 -7.25
N LEU A 716 -13.67 -6.81 -6.28
CA LEU A 716 -13.97 -6.93 -4.85
C LEU A 716 -13.79 -5.56 -4.19
N LEU A 717 -14.83 -5.10 -3.50
CA LEU A 717 -14.87 -3.87 -2.73
C LEU A 717 -15.16 -4.17 -1.27
N ILE A 718 -14.51 -3.41 -0.39
CA ILE A 718 -14.73 -3.37 1.04
C ILE A 718 -15.27 -1.99 1.37
N ALA A 719 -16.46 -1.93 1.97
CA ALA A 719 -17.07 -0.70 2.45
C ALA A 719 -17.14 -0.75 3.98
N THR A 720 -16.50 0.21 4.65
CA THR A 720 -16.41 0.25 6.12
C THR A 720 -16.89 1.59 6.65
N LEU A 721 -17.71 1.58 7.70
CA LEU A 721 -18.34 2.76 8.27
C LEU A 721 -17.29 3.83 8.60
N ILE A 722 -17.56 5.07 8.21
CA ILE A 722 -16.80 6.25 8.61
C ILE A 722 -17.41 6.73 9.93
N PRO A 723 -16.63 6.81 11.02
CA PRO A 723 -17.14 7.30 12.30
C PRO A 723 -17.69 8.72 12.14
N GLU A 724 -18.82 9.03 12.78
CA GLU A 724 -19.34 10.39 12.78
C GLU A 724 -18.31 11.30 13.47
N SER A 725 -17.65 12.16 12.69
CA SER A 725 -16.85 13.25 13.25
C SER A 725 -17.82 14.17 13.99
N THR A 726 -17.83 14.12 15.32
CA THR A 726 -18.34 15.23 16.11
C THR A 726 -17.48 16.43 15.75
N ALA A 727 -18.01 17.30 14.87
CA ALA A 727 -17.33 18.51 14.48
C ALA A 727 -16.89 19.24 15.76
N ALA A 728 -15.58 19.42 15.93
CA ALA A 728 -15.04 20.19 17.03
C ALA A 728 -15.68 21.59 16.99
N GLN A 729 -16.60 21.85 17.93
CA GLN A 729 -17.16 23.18 18.16
C GLN A 729 -16.13 24.09 18.81
#